data_AF-A0A672F626-F1
#
_entry.id   AF-A0A672F626-F1
#
_cell.length_a   1.000
_cell.length_b   1.000
_cell.length_c   1.000
_cell.angle_alpha   90.00
_cell.angle_beta   90.00
_cell.angle_gamma   90.00
#
_symmetry.space_group_name_H-M   'P 1'
#
loop_
_entity.id
_entity.type
_entity.pdbx_description
1 polymer ?
#
loop_
_entity_poly.entity_id
_entity_poly.type
_entity_poly.pdbx_seq_one_letter_code
_entity_poly.pdbx_strand_id
1 'polypeptide(L)'
;MEEVDKILIQALKQVGTEVSEETDSVKQFTSELIVEAVVRCIRVIEPGLGGALPTSLPPGMSARFRVGMSLAQACQDLGYKGDIGYQTFLYSNEPEIRSLLMFLVEKLPRESAESSDQPTGKSVVLQRSIAAALRAQLAVPWLPPACRLPLQTQTQSLGSMHSFQVQPLSLPLGPPASEQTLLKGEDSAGLCPLRVSLSSEYRRDVLRPVTAQLSSHCTTAASLLERHTAELSAAHEWDVEWKSQGLLSRLTPQEYRSRKLSRLRKRIEEQLRSATLPAADGAAAGPASSSSSADLSDLLQSFRSSSASDRLLTKGTHFTHTQKFTFAQVRPARFPQDVMAAVSPAPSGGRSEGDAAQRRQDELDVLQQQLQELNGQAERLAADMRLMTLLSLQVKDELKQRERGNAEEEDRIHVKKKTIDLLPDADDNLLQLQAVMEASSQRLVHLAAQWEKHRTPLIEEHRRLKEIRSSQDLESSRKLSEIKSLHDKIRVSTEESRKKEETYKQLVSELDSLPQDASRSAYTQRILEIVSNIKKQKEEITKILTDTKDLQKEINSLTGKLDRTFAVTDELVFKDAKKDESVRKSYKYLAALHENCNQLIQTIEDTGTILREIRDLEEQIETENSNKTMANLERILEDYKAIRQENAALAAKVREG
;
A
#
# COMPACT_ATOMS: atom_id res chain seq x y z
N MET A 1 4.49 53.76 -37.73
CA MET A 1 5.26 52.58 -38.16
C MET A 1 6.70 52.67 -37.66
N GLU A 2 7.43 53.74 -37.96
CA GLU A 2 8.83 53.93 -37.52
C GLU A 2 9.05 53.79 -36.00
N GLU A 3 8.12 54.25 -35.16
CA GLU A 3 8.19 54.08 -33.70
C GLU A 3 8.14 52.59 -33.27
N VAL A 4 7.35 51.77 -33.97
CA VAL A 4 7.27 50.32 -33.71
C VAL A 4 8.55 49.64 -34.14
N ASP A 5 9.11 50.00 -35.30
CA ASP A 5 10.39 49.48 -35.77
C ASP A 5 11.52 49.82 -34.78
N LYS A 6 11.56 51.05 -34.24
CA LYS A 6 12.53 51.46 -33.22
C LYS A 6 12.42 50.65 -31.93
N ILE A 7 11.20 50.40 -31.44
CA ILE A 7 10.96 49.53 -30.26
C ILE A 7 11.43 48.09 -30.53
N LEU A 8 11.12 47.54 -31.71
CA LEU A 8 11.57 46.20 -32.11
C LEU A 8 13.09 46.10 -32.20
N ILE A 9 13.75 47.07 -32.85
CA ILE A 9 15.21 47.14 -32.96
C ILE A 9 15.86 47.22 -31.57
N GLN A 10 15.31 48.03 -30.65
CA GLN A 10 15.80 48.13 -29.29
C GLN A 10 15.63 46.82 -28.51
N ALA A 11 14.48 46.14 -28.62
CA ALA A 11 14.25 44.84 -28.00
C ALA A 11 15.18 43.75 -28.57
N LEU A 12 15.40 43.73 -29.89
CA LEU A 12 16.33 42.79 -30.52
C LEU A 12 17.78 43.02 -30.07
N LYS A 13 18.21 44.27 -29.88
CA LYS A 13 19.52 44.61 -29.28
C LYS A 13 19.62 44.10 -27.84
N GLN A 14 18.57 44.22 -27.02
CA GLN A 14 18.54 43.67 -25.64
C GLN A 14 18.64 42.14 -25.60
N VAL A 15 18.07 41.44 -26.59
CA VAL A 15 18.21 39.98 -26.78
C VAL A 15 19.62 39.58 -27.30
N GLY A 16 20.48 40.56 -27.60
CA GLY A 16 21.84 40.34 -28.10
C GLY A 16 21.92 40.16 -29.61
N THR A 17 20.98 40.70 -30.39
CA THR A 17 21.06 40.72 -31.86
C THR A 17 22.01 41.82 -32.33
N GLU A 18 22.97 41.50 -33.20
CA GLU A 18 23.98 42.43 -33.71
C GLU A 18 23.39 43.29 -34.85
N VAL A 19 22.51 44.22 -34.46
CA VAL A 19 21.90 45.18 -35.37
C VAL A 19 22.73 46.46 -35.38
N SER A 20 23.13 46.94 -36.57
CA SER A 20 23.93 48.16 -36.74
C SER A 20 23.27 49.39 -36.07
N GLU A 21 24.06 50.42 -35.76
CA GLU A 21 23.54 51.68 -35.21
C GLU A 21 22.85 52.55 -36.26
N GLU A 22 23.08 52.27 -37.55
CA GLU A 22 22.53 53.05 -38.69
C GLU A 22 21.20 52.49 -39.26
N THR A 23 20.68 51.37 -38.73
CA THR A 23 19.42 50.79 -39.23
C THR A 23 18.21 51.28 -38.44
N ASP A 24 17.37 52.10 -39.08
CA ASP A 24 16.19 52.76 -38.50
C ASP A 24 14.86 52.02 -38.77
N SER A 25 14.83 51.04 -39.68
CA SER A 25 13.61 50.30 -40.03
C SER A 25 13.86 48.83 -40.35
N VAL A 26 12.85 47.99 -40.05
CA VAL A 26 12.83 46.55 -40.36
C VAL A 26 13.02 46.27 -41.86
N LYS A 27 12.73 47.24 -42.75
CA LYS A 27 13.01 47.18 -44.19
C LYS A 27 14.49 46.96 -44.54
N GLN A 28 15.41 47.35 -43.66
CA GLN A 28 16.85 47.26 -43.90
C GLN A 28 17.45 45.93 -43.40
N PHE A 29 16.64 45.04 -42.83
CA PHE A 29 17.13 43.76 -42.32
C PHE A 29 17.38 42.78 -43.47
N THR A 30 18.58 42.19 -43.48
CA THR A 30 18.91 41.08 -44.38
C THR A 30 18.26 39.78 -43.89
N SER A 31 18.06 38.81 -44.77
CA SER A 31 17.54 37.48 -44.37
C SER A 31 18.43 36.76 -43.35
N GLU A 32 19.73 37.06 -43.32
CA GLU A 32 20.67 36.54 -42.32
C GLU A 32 20.42 37.18 -40.95
N LEU A 33 20.24 38.52 -40.88
CA LEU A 33 19.86 39.23 -39.64
C LEU A 33 18.48 38.81 -39.11
N ILE A 34 17.51 38.56 -40.01
CA ILE A 34 16.16 38.10 -39.63
C ILE A 34 16.22 36.71 -39.00
N VAL A 35 16.96 35.78 -39.60
CA VAL A 35 17.15 34.43 -39.06
C VAL A 35 17.88 34.48 -37.72
N GLU A 36 18.94 35.28 -37.61
CA GLU A 36 19.68 35.45 -36.36
C GLU A 36 18.81 36.04 -35.23
N ALA A 37 18.06 37.10 -35.52
CA ALA A 37 17.11 37.72 -34.60
C ALA A 37 16.07 36.73 -34.09
N VAL A 38 15.43 35.97 -35.00
CA VAL A 38 14.40 35.00 -34.66
C VAL A 38 14.97 33.84 -33.84
N VAL A 39 16.12 33.29 -34.20
CA VAL A 39 16.79 32.22 -33.43
C VAL A 39 17.17 32.71 -32.03
N ARG A 40 17.70 33.93 -31.89
CA ARG A 40 18.06 34.51 -30.59
C ARG A 40 16.81 34.73 -29.72
N CYS A 41 15.71 35.25 -30.28
CA CYS A 41 14.43 35.35 -29.57
C CYS A 41 13.91 33.98 -29.11
N ILE A 42 13.86 32.97 -29.99
CA ILE A 42 13.39 31.62 -29.64
C ILE A 42 14.23 31.02 -28.52
N ARG A 43 15.57 31.17 -28.54
CA ARG A 43 16.47 30.69 -27.47
C ARG A 43 16.20 31.31 -26.09
N VAL A 44 15.75 32.56 -26.06
CA VAL A 44 15.45 33.28 -24.81
C VAL A 44 14.05 32.92 -24.29
N ILE A 45 13.08 32.67 -25.19
CA ILE A 45 11.72 32.23 -24.84
C ILE A 45 11.72 30.78 -24.37
N GLU A 46 12.32 29.88 -25.16
CA GLU A 46 12.40 28.46 -24.87
C GLU A 46 13.77 27.87 -25.28
N PRO A 47 14.70 27.66 -24.33
CA PRO A 47 16.05 27.20 -24.63
C PRO A 47 16.09 25.76 -25.20
N GLY A 48 15.03 24.96 -24.99
CA GLY A 48 14.89 23.62 -25.56
C GLY A 48 14.75 23.63 -27.09
N LEU A 49 13.78 24.37 -27.63
CA LEU A 49 13.62 24.53 -29.09
C LEU A 49 14.76 25.35 -29.71
N GLY A 50 15.18 26.44 -29.06
CA GLY A 50 16.20 27.34 -29.60
C GLY A 50 17.60 26.74 -29.70
N GLY A 51 17.93 25.74 -28.88
CA GLY A 51 19.24 25.09 -28.84
C GLY A 51 19.57 24.29 -30.10
N ALA A 52 18.56 23.74 -30.80
CA ALA A 52 18.74 22.93 -32.01
C ALA A 52 18.84 23.76 -33.30
N LEU A 53 18.54 25.06 -33.25
CA LEU A 53 18.46 25.93 -34.43
C LEU A 53 19.79 26.68 -34.68
N PRO A 54 20.30 26.71 -35.92
CA PRO A 54 21.52 27.47 -36.26
C PRO A 54 21.22 28.98 -36.39
N THR A 55 22.10 29.82 -35.84
CA THR A 55 21.98 31.30 -35.91
C THR A 55 22.37 31.91 -37.25
N SER A 56 23.00 31.14 -38.14
CA SER A 56 23.49 31.59 -39.45
C SER A 56 22.91 30.78 -40.60
N LEU A 57 22.54 31.41 -41.71
CA LEU A 57 22.05 30.70 -42.89
C LEU A 57 23.19 29.91 -43.59
N PRO A 58 23.03 28.60 -43.85
CA PRO A 58 24.01 27.81 -44.60
C PRO A 58 24.18 28.33 -46.05
N PRO A 59 25.31 28.10 -46.73
CA PRO A 59 25.52 28.59 -48.09
C PRO A 59 24.65 27.91 -49.16
N GLY A 60 24.19 26.67 -48.92
CA GLY A 60 23.39 25.90 -49.89
C GLY A 60 21.89 26.10 -49.75
N MET A 61 21.19 26.38 -50.86
CA MET A 61 19.73 26.66 -50.87
C MET A 61 18.86 25.56 -50.26
N SER A 62 19.21 24.28 -50.44
CA SER A 62 18.46 23.15 -49.83
C SER A 62 18.63 23.08 -48.31
N ALA A 63 19.77 23.56 -47.78
CA ALA A 63 19.99 23.69 -46.34
C ALA A 63 19.30 24.96 -45.80
N ARG A 64 19.31 26.08 -46.54
CA ARG A 64 18.52 27.29 -46.22
C ARG A 64 17.02 26.98 -46.10
N PHE A 65 16.47 26.19 -47.04
CA PHE A 65 15.08 25.73 -47.00
C PHE A 65 14.77 24.96 -45.71
N ARG A 66 15.62 23.97 -45.34
CA ARG A 66 15.43 23.19 -44.10
C ARG A 66 15.45 24.08 -42.86
N VAL A 67 16.41 25.00 -42.76
CA VAL A 67 16.51 25.95 -41.64
C VAL A 67 15.27 26.84 -41.57
N GLY A 68 14.83 27.41 -42.70
CA GLY A 68 13.61 28.22 -42.76
C GLY A 68 12.34 27.44 -42.37
N MET A 69 12.25 26.15 -42.72
CA MET A 69 11.13 25.30 -42.31
C MET A 69 11.18 24.95 -40.82
N SER A 70 12.36 24.62 -40.27
CA SER A 70 12.53 24.39 -38.83
C SER A 70 12.24 25.64 -38.00
N LEU A 71 12.55 26.84 -38.51
CA LEU A 71 12.20 28.11 -37.87
C LEU A 71 10.70 28.39 -37.93
N ALA A 72 10.04 28.11 -39.06
CA ALA A 72 8.59 28.22 -39.19
C ALA A 72 7.88 27.30 -38.18
N GLN A 73 8.31 26.03 -38.08
CA GLN A 73 7.79 25.07 -37.12
C GLN A 73 7.99 25.57 -35.68
N ALA A 74 9.20 26.00 -35.30
CA ALA A 74 9.46 26.50 -33.95
C ALA A 74 8.61 27.74 -33.59
N CYS A 75 8.32 28.62 -34.56
CA CYS A 75 7.42 29.76 -34.33
C CYS A 75 5.94 29.34 -34.21
N GLN A 76 5.52 28.29 -34.92
CA GLN A 76 4.18 27.70 -34.79
C GLN A 76 4.02 26.96 -33.45
N ASP A 77 5.04 26.21 -33.01
CA ASP A 77 5.07 25.51 -31.72
C ASP A 77 4.98 26.50 -30.54
N LEU A 78 5.62 27.68 -30.66
CA LEU A 78 5.46 28.82 -29.72
C LEU A 78 4.07 29.48 -29.77
N GLY A 79 3.20 29.08 -30.70
CA GLY A 79 1.80 29.52 -30.81
C GLY A 79 1.55 30.72 -31.73
N TYR A 80 2.41 30.99 -32.71
CA TYR A 80 2.12 31.98 -33.75
C TYR A 80 0.95 31.52 -34.64
N LYS A 81 0.03 32.44 -34.96
CA LYS A 81 -1.25 32.12 -35.64
C LYS A 81 -1.33 32.50 -37.12
N GLY A 82 -0.30 33.15 -37.67
CA GLY A 82 -0.23 33.47 -39.10
C GLY A 82 0.52 32.40 -39.88
N ASP A 83 0.30 32.35 -41.19
CA ASP A 83 0.99 31.43 -42.08
C ASP A 83 2.47 31.81 -42.21
N ILE A 84 3.35 31.05 -41.53
CA ILE A 84 4.82 31.16 -41.69
C ILE A 84 5.32 29.97 -42.50
N GLY A 85 6.21 30.23 -43.46
CA GLY A 85 7.02 29.20 -44.10
C GLY A 85 8.47 29.64 -44.30
N TYR A 86 9.27 28.80 -44.95
CA TYR A 86 10.65 29.14 -45.33
C TYR A 86 10.74 30.44 -46.17
N GLN A 87 9.68 30.78 -46.91
CA GLN A 87 9.61 31.99 -47.73
C GLN A 87 9.64 33.26 -46.88
N THR A 88 8.98 33.28 -45.73
CA THR A 88 8.95 34.42 -44.81
C THR A 88 10.36 34.83 -44.36
N PHE A 89 11.26 33.87 -44.16
CA PHE A 89 12.66 34.11 -43.73
C PHE A 89 13.64 34.36 -44.89
N LEU A 90 13.39 33.81 -46.08
CA LEU A 90 14.33 33.88 -47.21
C LEU A 90 13.95 34.94 -48.26
N TYR A 91 12.67 35.29 -48.35
CA TYR A 91 12.06 36.24 -49.29
C TYR A 91 11.16 37.20 -48.51
N SER A 92 11.73 37.82 -47.48
CA SER A 92 11.01 38.49 -46.41
C SER A 92 10.07 39.60 -46.87
N ASN A 93 8.79 39.46 -46.50
CA ASN A 93 7.77 40.49 -46.66
C ASN A 93 7.69 41.34 -45.39
N GLU A 94 7.74 42.67 -45.55
CA GLU A 94 7.82 43.64 -44.44
C GLU A 94 6.71 43.50 -43.39
N PRO A 95 5.40 43.46 -43.72
CA PRO A 95 4.34 43.28 -42.73
C PRO A 95 4.38 41.93 -42.01
N GLU A 96 4.81 40.86 -42.69
CA GLU A 96 4.89 39.51 -42.11
C GLU A 96 6.02 39.42 -41.10
N ILE A 97 7.24 39.88 -41.46
CA ILE A 97 8.38 39.91 -40.55
C ILE A 97 8.14 40.87 -39.38
N ARG A 98 7.52 42.03 -39.61
CA ARG A 98 7.14 42.92 -38.50
C ARG A 98 6.15 42.25 -37.54
N SER A 99 5.14 41.54 -38.06
CA SER A 99 4.16 40.82 -37.23
C SER A 99 4.80 39.67 -36.45
N LEU A 100 5.71 38.92 -37.08
CA LEU A 100 6.49 37.86 -36.45
C LEU A 100 7.40 38.39 -35.34
N LEU A 101 8.16 39.46 -35.61
CA LEU A 101 9.03 40.08 -34.62
C LEU A 101 8.24 40.72 -33.48
N MET A 102 7.08 41.34 -33.72
CA MET A 102 6.19 41.82 -32.66
C MET A 102 5.71 40.67 -31.76
N PHE A 103 5.27 39.55 -32.34
CA PHE A 103 4.88 38.38 -31.56
C PHE A 103 6.04 37.81 -30.72
N LEU A 104 7.22 37.64 -31.32
CA LEU A 104 8.38 37.11 -30.62
C LEU A 104 8.82 38.06 -29.49
N VAL A 105 8.85 39.37 -29.74
CA VAL A 105 9.17 40.38 -28.71
C VAL A 105 8.12 40.44 -27.61
N GLU A 106 6.83 40.25 -27.93
CA GLU A 106 5.77 40.17 -26.93
C GLU A 106 5.91 38.92 -26.02
N LYS A 107 6.43 37.82 -26.59
CA LYS A 107 6.66 36.52 -25.94
C LYS A 107 8.00 36.41 -25.22
N LEU A 108 8.95 37.32 -25.46
CA LEU A 108 10.16 37.41 -24.64
C LEU A 108 9.76 37.53 -23.16
N PRO A 109 10.53 36.94 -22.23
CA PRO A 109 10.34 37.18 -20.81
C PRO A 109 10.45 38.69 -20.57
N ARG A 110 9.30 39.33 -20.32
CA ARG A 110 9.26 40.76 -20.01
C ARG A 110 10.01 40.96 -18.69
N GLU A 111 11.27 41.40 -18.74
CA GLU A 111 11.81 42.18 -17.63
C GLU A 111 10.83 43.34 -17.44
N SER A 112 10.24 43.42 -16.26
CA SER A 112 9.14 44.34 -15.98
C SER A 112 9.51 45.75 -16.42
N ALA A 113 8.69 46.33 -17.30
CA ALA A 113 8.75 47.76 -17.60
C ALA A 113 8.20 48.58 -16.42
N GLU A 114 8.86 48.46 -15.28
CA GLU A 114 8.72 49.33 -14.12
C GLU A 114 10.10 49.88 -13.77
N SER A 115 10.20 51.20 -13.62
CA SER A 115 11.41 51.96 -13.27
C SER A 115 12.55 52.01 -14.30
N SER A 116 12.29 52.68 -15.43
CA SER A 116 13.15 53.85 -15.68
C SER A 116 12.88 54.84 -14.54
N ASP A 117 13.93 55.37 -13.91
CA ASP A 117 13.87 56.29 -12.77
C ASP A 117 13.30 55.75 -11.44
N GLN A 118 14.04 54.88 -10.74
CA GLN A 118 14.33 55.01 -9.29
C GLN A 118 15.43 54.02 -8.82
N PRO A 119 16.11 54.27 -7.68
CA PRO A 119 17.34 53.57 -7.34
C PRO A 119 17.09 52.11 -6.95
N THR A 120 17.76 51.20 -7.64
CA THR A 120 17.63 49.75 -7.44
C THR A 120 17.83 49.34 -5.98
N GLY A 121 16.79 48.78 -5.39
CA GLY A 121 16.86 48.25 -4.03
C GLY A 121 17.93 47.15 -3.92
N LYS A 122 18.76 47.20 -2.88
CA LYS A 122 19.91 46.30 -2.64
C LYS A 122 19.57 44.80 -2.81
N SER A 123 18.30 44.43 -2.54
CA SER A 123 17.76 43.08 -2.75
C SER A 123 17.82 42.60 -4.20
N VAL A 124 17.49 43.45 -5.18
CA VAL A 124 17.46 43.07 -6.60
C VAL A 124 18.89 42.88 -7.14
N VAL A 125 19.81 43.75 -6.75
CA VAL A 125 21.25 43.61 -7.04
C VAL A 125 21.80 42.31 -6.43
N LEU A 126 21.43 42.01 -5.19
CA LEU A 126 21.79 40.76 -4.51
C LEU A 126 21.25 39.54 -5.28
N GLN A 127 19.95 39.53 -5.65
CA GLN A 127 19.35 38.44 -6.42
C GLN A 127 20.03 38.22 -7.79
N ARG A 128 20.34 39.30 -8.53
CA ARG A 128 21.08 39.19 -9.80
C ARG A 128 22.49 38.62 -9.58
N SER A 129 23.18 39.03 -8.50
CA SER A 129 24.50 38.49 -8.15
C SER A 129 24.47 37.01 -7.74
N ILE A 130 23.44 36.58 -6.98
CA ILE A 130 23.22 35.18 -6.61
C ILE A 130 22.96 34.34 -7.87
N ALA A 131 22.08 34.81 -8.76
CA ALA A 131 21.75 34.09 -10.00
C ALA A 131 22.96 34.00 -10.96
N ALA A 132 23.86 34.99 -10.97
CA ALA A 132 25.11 34.93 -11.71
C ALA A 132 26.09 33.92 -11.08
N ALA A 133 26.26 33.95 -9.75
CA ALA A 133 27.12 33.03 -9.02
C ALA A 133 26.68 31.56 -9.17
N LEU A 134 25.37 31.28 -9.07
CA LEU A 134 24.82 29.93 -9.26
C LEU A 134 25.06 29.41 -10.69
N ARG A 135 24.86 30.23 -11.72
CA ARG A 135 25.18 29.84 -13.11
C ARG A 135 26.67 29.55 -13.28
N ALA A 136 27.54 30.37 -12.71
CA ALA A 136 28.99 30.16 -12.76
C ALA A 136 29.42 28.87 -12.03
N GLN A 137 28.77 28.51 -10.91
CA GLN A 137 29.03 27.26 -10.19
C GLN A 137 28.56 26.02 -10.96
N LEU A 138 27.36 26.07 -11.54
CA LEU A 138 26.77 24.95 -12.29
C LEU A 138 27.47 24.68 -13.64
N ALA A 139 28.18 25.67 -14.20
CA ALA A 139 28.96 25.52 -15.41
C ALA A 139 30.28 24.74 -15.22
N VAL A 140 30.73 24.51 -13.98
CA VAL A 140 31.99 23.79 -13.70
C VAL A 140 31.70 22.31 -13.42
N PRO A 141 32.36 21.35 -14.11
CA PRO A 141 32.20 19.92 -13.81
C PRO A 141 32.51 19.60 -12.35
N TRP A 142 31.62 18.87 -11.67
CA TRP A 142 31.87 18.46 -10.29
C TRP A 142 33.07 17.52 -10.23
N LEU A 143 34.08 17.88 -9.44
CA LEU A 143 35.27 17.05 -9.22
C LEU A 143 35.36 16.63 -7.75
N PRO A 144 35.80 15.39 -7.46
CA PRO A 144 36.14 14.96 -6.10
C PRO A 144 37.18 15.90 -5.46
N PRO A 145 37.13 16.17 -4.14
CA PRO A 145 38.00 17.17 -3.51
C PRO A 145 39.50 16.96 -3.75
N ALA A 146 39.96 15.70 -3.81
CA ALA A 146 41.36 15.35 -4.10
C ALA A 146 41.82 15.67 -5.53
N CYS A 147 40.89 15.96 -6.44
CA CYS A 147 41.13 16.24 -7.86
C CYS A 147 40.86 17.71 -8.25
N ARG A 148 40.55 18.60 -7.29
CA ARG A 148 40.24 20.01 -7.55
C ARG A 148 41.52 20.84 -7.65
N LEU A 149 41.62 21.67 -8.69
CA LEU A 149 42.65 22.70 -8.80
C LEU A 149 42.37 23.91 -7.88
N PRO A 150 43.37 24.72 -7.51
CA PRO A 150 43.21 25.85 -6.58
C PRO A 150 42.15 26.90 -6.98
N LEU A 151 41.92 27.12 -8.28
CA LEU A 151 40.83 28.02 -8.74
C LEU A 151 39.43 27.41 -8.57
N GLN A 152 39.30 26.07 -8.63
CA GLN A 152 38.02 25.36 -8.54
C GLN A 152 37.54 25.22 -7.08
N THR A 153 38.45 25.39 -6.11
CA THR A 153 38.15 25.33 -4.67
C THR A 153 37.37 26.56 -4.17
N GLN A 154 37.45 27.70 -4.88
CA GLN A 154 36.67 28.89 -4.55
C GLN A 154 35.22 28.82 -5.05
N THR A 155 34.97 28.15 -6.19
CA THR A 155 33.64 28.06 -6.80
C THR A 155 32.85 26.85 -6.31
N GLN A 156 33.47 25.67 -6.21
CA GLN A 156 32.83 24.47 -5.67
C GLN A 156 32.97 24.44 -4.16
N SER A 157 31.87 24.78 -3.48
CA SER A 157 31.83 25.23 -2.08
C SER A 157 32.85 24.60 -1.13
N LEU A 158 33.46 25.47 -0.31
CA LEU A 158 34.10 25.11 0.95
C LEU A 158 33.06 24.72 2.03
N GLY A 159 31.95 24.09 1.63
CA GLY A 159 31.02 23.47 2.56
C GLY A 159 31.79 22.44 3.37
N SER A 160 31.78 22.59 4.70
CA SER A 160 32.60 21.80 5.63
C SER A 160 32.58 20.32 5.22
N MET A 161 33.73 19.83 4.74
CA MET A 161 33.89 18.45 4.31
C MET A 161 33.89 17.58 5.56
N HIS A 162 32.69 17.19 5.99
CA HIS A 162 32.53 16.23 7.07
C HIS A 162 33.08 14.90 6.57
N SER A 163 34.27 14.52 7.05
CA SER A 163 34.83 13.20 6.78
C SER A 163 33.81 12.15 7.21
N PHE A 164 33.44 11.24 6.32
CA PHE A 164 32.49 10.18 6.64
C PHE A 164 33.10 9.24 7.68
N GLN A 165 32.82 9.51 8.96
CA GLN A 165 33.28 8.72 10.10
C GLN A 165 32.17 7.78 10.53
N VAL A 166 32.38 6.49 10.28
CA VAL A 166 31.55 5.43 10.88
C VAL A 166 32.17 5.09 12.23
N GLN A 167 31.43 5.35 13.31
CA GLN A 167 31.84 5.03 14.67
C GLN A 167 30.87 3.98 15.24
N PRO A 168 31.34 2.82 15.73
CA PRO A 168 30.46 1.73 16.15
C PRO A 168 29.71 2.07 17.44
N LEU A 169 28.38 2.05 17.36
CA LEU A 169 27.50 2.36 18.49
C LEU A 169 27.23 1.11 19.35
N SER A 170 27.56 1.19 20.64
CA SER A 170 27.39 0.10 21.60
C SER A 170 26.08 0.26 22.37
N LEU A 171 24.99 -0.29 21.83
CA LEU A 171 23.67 -0.23 22.45
C LEU A 171 23.48 -1.30 23.53
N PRO A 172 22.84 -0.98 24.67
CA PRO A 172 22.42 -1.95 25.68
C PRO A 172 21.18 -2.75 25.24
N LEU A 173 21.20 -3.32 24.04
CA LEU A 173 20.18 -4.27 23.58
C LEU A 173 20.21 -5.50 24.51
N GLY A 174 19.05 -5.90 25.04
CA GLY A 174 18.90 -7.22 25.66
C GLY A 174 19.22 -8.32 24.64
N PRO A 175 19.49 -9.56 25.08
CA PRO A 175 19.68 -10.66 24.14
C PRO A 175 18.49 -10.76 23.18
N PRO A 176 18.72 -11.01 21.88
CA PRO A 176 17.66 -11.03 20.89
C PRO A 176 16.57 -12.05 21.28
N ALA A 177 15.32 -11.79 20.89
CA ALA A 177 14.16 -12.57 21.32
C ALA A 177 14.26 -14.09 21.04
N SER A 178 15.18 -14.51 20.17
CA SER A 178 15.55 -15.92 19.96
C SER A 178 16.18 -16.62 21.17
N GLU A 179 16.74 -15.91 22.14
CA GLU A 179 17.27 -16.51 23.38
C GLU A 179 16.24 -16.53 24.53
N GLN A 180 15.21 -15.67 24.48
CA GLN A 180 14.14 -15.67 25.51
C GLN A 180 13.30 -16.96 25.47
N THR A 181 13.21 -17.63 24.32
CA THR A 181 12.48 -18.90 24.18
C THR A 181 13.23 -20.11 24.75
N LEU A 182 14.52 -19.98 25.09
CA LEU A 182 15.31 -21.05 25.72
C LEU A 182 15.15 -21.10 27.25
N LEU A 183 14.46 -20.13 27.87
CA LEU A 183 14.25 -20.05 29.32
C LEU A 183 12.83 -20.50 29.76
N LYS A 184 12.27 -21.48 29.03
CA LYS A 184 11.08 -22.27 29.43
C LYS A 184 11.28 -23.78 29.33
N GLY A 185 12.52 -24.23 29.12
CA GLY A 185 12.93 -25.60 29.42
C GLY A 185 13.59 -25.63 30.80
N GLU A 186 13.27 -26.63 31.61
CA GLU A 186 13.86 -26.85 32.93
C GLU A 186 15.36 -27.23 32.78
N ASP A 187 16.12 -27.10 33.88
CA ASP A 187 17.52 -27.54 34.03
C ASP A 187 18.63 -26.79 33.26
N SER A 188 18.97 -25.56 33.69
CA SER A 188 20.33 -24.99 33.49
C SER A 188 20.68 -23.84 34.46
N ALA A 189 20.56 -24.08 35.77
CA ALA A 189 20.74 -23.07 36.84
C ALA A 189 22.21 -22.61 37.11
N GLY A 190 23.19 -23.01 36.30
CA GLY A 190 24.62 -22.91 36.66
C GLY A 190 25.41 -21.68 36.16
N LEU A 191 25.13 -21.16 34.95
CA LEU A 191 26.07 -20.26 34.25
C LEU A 191 25.47 -18.95 33.68
N CYS A 192 24.13 -18.84 33.67
CA CYS A 192 23.46 -17.68 33.08
C CYS A 192 23.32 -16.43 33.97
N PRO A 193 23.21 -16.50 35.32
CA PRO A 193 23.08 -15.29 36.15
C PRO A 193 24.27 -14.34 36.01
N LEU A 194 25.51 -14.84 36.08
CA LEU A 194 26.71 -14.02 35.95
C LEU A 194 26.77 -13.26 34.62
N ARG A 195 26.37 -13.89 33.51
CA ARG A 195 26.49 -13.26 32.18
C ARG A 195 25.49 -12.13 31.98
N VAL A 196 24.31 -12.22 32.61
CA VAL A 196 23.31 -11.15 32.63
C VAL A 196 23.70 -10.05 33.62
N SER A 197 24.20 -10.40 34.82
CA SER A 197 24.69 -9.42 35.81
C SER A 197 25.90 -8.64 35.31
N LEU A 198 26.95 -9.30 34.80
CA LEU A 198 28.13 -8.64 34.22
C LEU A 198 27.77 -7.74 33.02
N SER A 199 26.78 -8.14 32.22
CA SER A 199 26.26 -7.29 31.14
C SER A 199 25.50 -6.08 31.69
N SER A 200 24.75 -6.23 32.77
CA SER A 200 24.03 -5.14 33.46
C SER A 200 24.98 -4.16 34.16
N GLU A 201 26.00 -4.68 34.86
CA GLU A 201 27.07 -3.92 35.52
C GLU A 201 27.92 -3.18 34.48
N TYR A 202 28.38 -3.85 33.42
CA TYR A 202 29.07 -3.18 32.31
C TYR A 202 28.21 -2.06 31.68
N ARG A 203 26.90 -2.26 31.53
CA ARG A 203 25.97 -1.24 31.01
C ARG A 203 25.73 -0.06 31.97
N ARG A 204 25.90 -0.27 33.28
CA ARG A 204 25.64 0.73 34.32
C ARG A 204 26.89 1.54 34.66
N ASP A 205 28.03 0.86 34.76
CA ASP A 205 29.23 1.39 35.40
C ASP A 205 30.38 1.65 34.41
N VAL A 206 30.36 1.07 33.21
CA VAL A 206 31.45 1.16 32.21
C VAL A 206 30.99 1.77 30.88
N LEU A 207 29.81 1.38 30.39
CA LEU A 207 29.27 1.84 29.11
C LEU A 207 28.75 3.28 29.21
N ARG A 208 29.39 4.21 28.50
CA ARG A 208 28.90 5.59 28.42
C ARG A 208 27.48 5.63 27.81
N PRO A 209 26.61 6.57 28.23
CA PRO A 209 25.32 6.81 27.59
C PRO A 209 25.49 6.96 26.08
N VAL A 210 24.51 6.49 25.31
CA VAL A 210 24.54 6.42 23.84
C VAL A 210 24.90 7.77 23.19
N THR A 211 24.39 8.87 23.75
CA THR A 211 24.70 10.24 23.34
C THR A 211 26.16 10.64 23.55
N ALA A 212 26.86 10.03 24.51
CA ALA A 212 28.27 10.26 24.85
C ALA A 212 29.23 9.18 24.30
N GLN A 213 28.75 8.26 23.46
CA GLN A 213 29.59 7.28 22.75
C GLN A 213 30.11 7.81 21.39
N LEU A 214 29.38 8.73 20.78
CA LEU A 214 29.74 9.33 19.48
C LEU A 214 30.45 10.67 19.68
N SER A 215 31.44 10.94 18.83
CA SER A 215 32.14 12.24 18.76
C SER A 215 31.27 13.35 18.14
N SER A 216 30.28 12.98 17.33
CA SER A 216 29.33 13.90 16.70
C SER A 216 27.90 13.58 17.10
N HIS A 217 27.24 14.54 17.75
CA HIS A 217 25.89 14.37 18.31
C HIS A 217 24.77 14.69 17.30
N CYS A 218 25.07 15.40 16.21
CA CYS A 218 24.04 15.91 15.29
C CYS A 218 23.36 14.82 14.46
N THR A 219 24.02 13.69 14.21
CA THR A 219 23.48 12.54 13.47
C THR A 219 23.04 11.38 14.36
N THR A 220 23.35 11.40 15.66
CA THR A 220 23.06 10.30 16.60
C THR A 220 21.60 9.88 16.58
N ALA A 221 20.67 10.84 16.60
CA ALA A 221 19.23 10.55 16.60
C ALA A 221 18.77 9.90 15.28
N ALA A 222 19.31 10.33 14.13
CA ALA A 222 18.97 9.76 12.83
C ALA A 222 19.47 8.30 12.72
N SER A 223 20.73 8.04 13.09
CA SER A 223 21.30 6.67 13.06
C SER A 223 20.61 5.72 14.04
N LEU A 224 20.13 6.23 15.19
CA LEU A 224 19.32 5.44 16.12
C LEU A 224 17.95 5.09 15.53
N LEU A 225 17.25 6.07 14.93
CA LEU A 225 15.95 5.85 14.31
C LEU A 225 16.05 4.90 13.10
N GLU A 226 17.06 5.08 12.25
CA GLU A 226 17.35 4.20 11.12
C GLU A 226 17.58 2.76 11.58
N ARG A 227 18.42 2.57 12.62
CA ARG A 227 18.66 1.27 13.22
C ARG A 227 17.40 0.65 13.82
N HIS A 228 16.63 1.41 14.60
CA HIS A 228 15.36 0.92 15.17
C HIS A 228 14.35 0.54 14.07
N THR A 229 14.31 1.31 12.98
CA THR A 229 13.46 1.02 11.82
C THR A 229 13.89 -0.27 11.14
N ALA A 230 15.20 -0.50 10.96
CA ALA A 230 15.74 -1.73 10.40
C ALA A 230 15.53 -2.97 11.30
N GLU A 231 15.64 -2.81 12.62
CA GLU A 231 15.35 -3.89 13.59
C GLU A 231 13.86 -4.24 13.61
N LEU A 232 12.97 -3.24 13.52
CA LEU A 232 11.52 -3.44 13.41
C LEU A 232 11.09 -4.04 12.06
N SER A 233 11.68 -3.59 10.94
CA SER A 233 11.36 -4.14 9.61
C SER A 233 11.81 -5.60 9.52
N ALA A 234 13.03 -5.92 9.95
CA ALA A 234 13.52 -7.30 9.98
C ALA A 234 12.68 -8.21 10.89
N ALA A 235 12.18 -7.71 12.02
CA ALA A 235 11.27 -8.44 12.89
C ALA A 235 9.89 -8.67 12.24
N HIS A 236 9.34 -7.66 11.56
CA HIS A 236 8.06 -7.76 10.86
C HIS A 236 8.13 -8.68 9.63
N GLU A 237 9.15 -8.54 8.80
CA GLU A 237 9.44 -9.43 7.67
C GLU A 237 9.59 -10.88 8.12
N TRP A 238 10.33 -11.12 9.22
CA TRP A 238 10.45 -12.45 9.81
C TRP A 238 9.11 -12.99 10.31
N ASP A 239 8.28 -12.20 10.97
CA ASP A 239 6.98 -12.65 11.49
C ASP A 239 6.00 -12.97 10.34
N VAL A 240 5.99 -12.16 9.27
CA VAL A 240 5.22 -12.40 8.04
C VAL A 240 5.70 -13.67 7.32
N GLU A 241 7.01 -13.85 7.15
CA GLU A 241 7.59 -15.06 6.55
C GLU A 241 7.33 -16.31 7.41
N TRP A 242 7.47 -16.19 8.73
CA TRP A 242 7.23 -17.29 9.66
C TRP A 242 5.76 -17.73 9.65
N LYS A 243 4.83 -16.77 9.68
CA LYS A 243 3.38 -17.06 9.61
C LYS A 243 2.95 -17.64 8.27
N SER A 244 3.52 -17.19 7.16
CA SER A 244 3.14 -17.63 5.81
C SER A 244 3.81 -18.94 5.38
N GLN A 245 5.12 -19.08 5.54
CA GLN A 245 5.91 -20.21 5.04
C GLN A 245 6.53 -21.05 6.16
N GLY A 246 6.90 -20.41 7.27
CA GLY A 246 7.52 -21.07 8.41
C GLY A 246 6.63 -22.12 9.08
N LEU A 247 5.41 -21.74 9.45
CA LEU A 247 4.42 -22.62 10.08
C LEU A 247 4.07 -23.84 9.20
N LEU A 248 3.96 -23.63 7.88
CA LEU A 248 3.69 -24.71 6.91
C LEU A 248 4.87 -25.69 6.77
N SER A 249 6.09 -25.26 7.07
CA SER A 249 7.29 -26.08 6.91
C SER A 249 7.43 -27.22 7.94
N ARG A 250 6.70 -27.14 9.06
CA ARG A 250 6.79 -28.05 10.23
C ARG A 250 8.19 -28.18 10.86
N LEU A 251 9.12 -27.30 10.51
CA LEU A 251 10.43 -27.18 11.15
C LEU A 251 10.33 -26.33 12.41
N THR A 252 11.30 -26.44 13.32
CA THR A 252 11.47 -25.41 14.35
C THR A 252 11.92 -24.07 13.72
N PRO A 253 11.67 -22.91 14.37
CA PRO A 253 12.14 -21.61 13.88
C PRO A 253 13.64 -21.57 13.57
N GLN A 254 14.45 -22.30 14.33
CA GLN A 254 15.91 -22.35 14.20
C GLN A 254 16.35 -23.20 12.99
N GLU A 255 15.71 -24.37 12.78
CA GLU A 255 15.94 -25.22 11.60
C GLU A 255 15.46 -24.57 10.30
N TYR A 256 14.34 -23.85 10.34
CA TYR A 256 13.87 -23.08 9.20
C TYR A 256 14.88 -22.00 8.81
N ARG A 257 15.39 -21.24 9.78
CA ARG A 257 16.44 -20.23 9.57
C ARG A 257 17.73 -20.85 9.02
N SER A 258 18.22 -21.94 9.59
CA SER A 258 19.46 -22.59 9.12
C SER A 258 19.30 -23.16 7.70
N ARG A 259 18.14 -23.74 7.38
CA ARG A 259 17.81 -24.26 6.04
C ARG A 259 17.62 -23.12 5.02
N LYS A 260 16.99 -22.00 5.39
CA LYS A 260 16.88 -20.79 4.56
C LYS A 260 18.26 -20.19 4.28
N LEU A 261 19.09 -20.00 5.31
CA LEU A 261 20.47 -19.50 5.16
C LEU A 261 21.30 -20.41 4.25
N SER A 262 21.18 -21.73 4.39
CA SER A 262 21.89 -22.69 3.54
C SER A 262 21.44 -22.62 2.06
N ARG A 263 20.13 -22.45 1.81
CA ARG A 263 19.60 -22.24 0.45
C ARG A 263 20.07 -20.92 -0.15
N LEU A 264 20.02 -19.82 0.62
CA LEU A 264 20.47 -18.50 0.19
C LEU A 264 21.97 -18.50 -0.13
N ARG A 265 22.81 -19.08 0.74
CA ARG A 265 24.26 -19.21 0.49
C ARG A 265 24.54 -19.95 -0.81
N LYS A 266 23.91 -21.10 -1.04
CA LYS A 266 24.04 -21.85 -2.30
C LYS A 266 23.62 -21.03 -3.51
N ARG A 267 22.47 -20.32 -3.44
CA ARG A 267 22.01 -19.48 -4.55
C ARG A 267 22.92 -18.28 -4.82
N ILE A 268 23.48 -17.65 -3.78
CA ILE A 268 24.48 -16.57 -3.92
C ILE A 268 25.77 -17.12 -4.54
N GLU A 269 26.25 -18.27 -4.08
CA GLU A 269 27.45 -18.94 -4.60
C GLU A 269 27.29 -19.31 -6.09
N GLU A 270 26.10 -19.78 -6.49
CA GLU A 270 25.75 -20.13 -7.85
C GLU A 270 25.58 -18.90 -8.76
N GLN A 271 24.98 -17.81 -8.24
CA GLN A 271 24.88 -16.52 -8.95
C GLN A 271 26.23 -15.82 -9.13
N LEU A 272 27.11 -15.88 -8.12
CA LEU A 272 28.48 -15.39 -8.24
C LEU A 272 29.26 -16.20 -9.27
N ARG A 273 29.12 -17.54 -9.27
CA ARG A 273 29.70 -18.39 -10.34
C ARG A 273 29.21 -17.98 -11.73
N SER A 274 27.91 -17.80 -11.93
CA SER A 274 27.37 -17.38 -13.24
C SER A 274 27.83 -15.99 -13.67
N ALA A 275 27.99 -15.05 -12.74
CA ALA A 275 28.51 -13.71 -13.03
C ALA A 275 30.04 -13.68 -13.32
N THR A 276 30.78 -14.70 -12.87
CA THR A 276 32.23 -14.83 -13.12
C THR A 276 32.61 -15.66 -14.35
N LEU A 277 31.64 -16.28 -15.05
CA LEU A 277 31.91 -16.99 -16.30
C LEU A 277 32.06 -15.98 -17.45
N PRO A 278 33.23 -15.91 -18.12
CA PRO A 278 33.34 -15.15 -19.36
C PRO A 278 32.45 -15.82 -20.43
N ALA A 279 31.73 -15.03 -21.21
CA ALA A 279 31.02 -15.54 -22.38
C ALA A 279 32.04 -16.08 -23.39
N ALA A 280 32.14 -17.41 -23.48
CA ALA A 280 32.99 -18.09 -24.45
C ALA A 280 32.26 -18.23 -25.80
N ASP A 281 33.02 -17.91 -26.86
CA ASP A 281 32.75 -18.13 -28.29
C ASP A 281 31.63 -17.31 -28.97
N GLY A 282 32.02 -16.41 -29.90
CA GLY A 282 31.03 -15.65 -30.68
C GLY A 282 31.47 -14.57 -31.69
N ALA A 283 32.72 -14.55 -32.19
CA ALA A 283 33.21 -13.65 -33.26
C ALA A 283 33.32 -12.12 -32.96
N ALA A 284 34.15 -11.43 -33.75
CA ALA A 284 34.67 -10.09 -33.44
C ALA A 284 34.21 -9.00 -34.42
N ALA A 285 33.99 -7.76 -33.92
CA ALA A 285 34.46 -6.45 -34.43
C ALA A 285 33.55 -5.29 -34.02
N GLY A 286 34.12 -4.18 -33.52
CA GLY A 286 33.43 -2.89 -33.33
C GLY A 286 33.71 -2.20 -31.98
N PRO A 287 33.95 -0.87 -31.94
CA PRO A 287 34.36 -0.18 -30.71
C PRO A 287 33.19 0.20 -29.78
N ALA A 288 33.52 0.33 -28.51
CA ALA A 288 32.62 0.58 -27.37
C ALA A 288 31.52 1.64 -27.58
N SER A 289 30.26 1.19 -27.54
CA SER A 289 29.10 2.03 -27.25
C SER A 289 28.12 1.32 -26.32
N SER A 290 28.06 1.79 -25.06
CA SER A 290 26.88 1.75 -24.17
C SER A 290 26.02 0.47 -24.15
N SER A 291 26.43 -0.53 -23.35
CA SER A 291 25.57 -1.67 -22.98
C SER A 291 25.77 -2.11 -21.53
N SER A 292 25.54 -1.20 -20.56
CA SER A 292 25.69 -1.47 -19.12
C SER A 292 24.44 -1.18 -18.28
N SER A 293 23.26 -1.09 -18.92
CA SER A 293 21.99 -0.75 -18.26
C SER A 293 20.95 -1.88 -18.25
N ALA A 294 21.22 -3.03 -18.89
CA ALA A 294 20.27 -4.15 -18.95
C ALA A 294 20.32 -5.07 -17.71
N ASP A 295 21.52 -5.29 -17.16
CA ASP A 295 21.74 -6.34 -16.13
C ASP A 295 21.07 -6.04 -14.78
N LEU A 296 20.96 -4.78 -14.37
CA LEU A 296 20.39 -4.45 -13.06
C LEU A 296 18.88 -4.73 -13.01
N SER A 297 18.17 -4.51 -14.11
CA SER A 297 16.74 -4.83 -14.24
C SER A 297 16.50 -6.34 -14.11
N ASP A 298 17.20 -7.16 -14.89
CA ASP A 298 17.03 -8.62 -14.85
C ASP A 298 17.45 -9.22 -13.50
N LEU A 299 18.54 -8.70 -12.91
CA LEU A 299 18.97 -9.11 -11.58
C LEU A 299 17.90 -8.80 -10.52
N LEU A 300 17.31 -7.61 -10.53
CA LEU A 300 16.20 -7.23 -9.63
C LEU A 300 14.90 -8.00 -9.92
N GLN A 301 14.66 -8.39 -11.18
CA GLN A 301 13.50 -9.17 -11.59
C GLN A 301 13.61 -10.63 -11.11
N SER A 302 14.81 -11.20 -11.09
CA SER A 302 15.11 -12.54 -10.56
C SER A 302 14.83 -12.71 -9.06
N PHE A 303 14.83 -11.60 -8.30
CA PHE A 303 14.44 -11.56 -6.88
C PHE A 303 12.92 -11.52 -6.67
N ARG A 304 12.14 -11.14 -7.69
CA ARG A 304 10.68 -10.95 -7.59
C ARG A 304 9.87 -12.16 -8.07
N SER A 305 10.44 -13.02 -8.91
CA SER A 305 9.72 -14.12 -9.59
C SER A 305 9.89 -15.50 -8.92
N SER A 306 9.31 -15.71 -7.73
CA SER A 306 9.10 -17.07 -7.19
C SER A 306 7.94 -17.19 -6.17
N SER A 307 6.77 -16.63 -6.47
CA SER A 307 5.52 -17.11 -5.87
C SER A 307 4.94 -18.21 -6.76
N ALA A 308 5.44 -19.43 -6.63
CA ALA A 308 4.99 -20.59 -7.40
C ALA A 308 4.41 -21.68 -6.48
N SER A 309 3.16 -22.00 -6.75
CA SER A 309 2.34 -23.01 -6.11
C SER A 309 2.90 -24.43 -6.17
N ASP A 310 2.45 -25.22 -5.20
CA ASP A 310 2.07 -26.63 -5.35
C ASP A 310 3.10 -27.65 -5.89
N ARG A 311 3.83 -28.27 -4.95
CA ARG A 311 4.23 -29.68 -5.05
C ARG A 311 4.10 -30.38 -3.69
N LEU A 312 2.93 -30.98 -3.46
CA LEU A 312 2.72 -32.02 -2.44
C LEU A 312 3.61 -33.25 -2.72
N LEU A 313 4.64 -33.51 -1.90
CA LEU A 313 5.29 -34.83 -1.84
C LEU A 313 5.65 -35.26 -0.41
N THR A 314 4.84 -36.21 0.05
CA THR A 314 5.17 -37.46 0.78
C THR A 314 6.06 -37.49 2.03
N LYS A 315 5.60 -38.32 2.97
CA LYS A 315 6.20 -38.65 4.27
C LYS A 315 7.54 -39.41 4.12
N GLY A 316 8.45 -39.19 5.06
CA GLY A 316 9.60 -40.05 5.33
C GLY A 316 9.87 -40.16 6.82
N THR A 317 9.49 -41.28 7.43
CA THR A 317 9.80 -41.61 8.83
C THR A 317 11.21 -42.18 8.94
N HIS A 318 12.01 -41.75 9.91
CA HIS A 318 13.09 -42.59 10.42
C HIS A 318 13.35 -42.40 11.92
N PHE A 319 13.70 -43.52 12.55
CA PHE A 319 13.86 -43.71 13.99
C PHE A 319 15.34 -44.00 14.28
N THR A 320 15.92 -43.38 15.31
CA THR A 320 17.13 -43.81 16.07
C THR A 320 17.32 -42.79 17.21
N HIS A 321 17.03 -43.13 18.47
CA HIS A 321 17.93 -43.80 19.43
C HIS A 321 19.14 -42.95 19.87
N THR A 322 19.22 -42.58 21.16
CA THR A 322 20.34 -42.86 22.11
C THR A 322 20.20 -42.05 23.42
N GLN A 323 20.00 -42.74 24.57
CA GLN A 323 20.60 -42.59 25.94
C GLN A 323 20.94 -41.18 26.51
N LYS A 324 20.88 -40.83 27.82
CA LYS A 324 20.62 -41.42 29.17
C LYS A 324 20.26 -40.19 30.09
N PHE A 325 19.62 -40.25 31.27
CA PHE A 325 20.15 -40.78 32.55
C PHE A 325 19.09 -40.83 33.68
N THR A 326 19.14 -41.93 34.46
CA THR A 326 18.82 -42.12 35.90
C THR A 326 17.77 -41.25 36.62
N PHE A 327 16.70 -41.92 37.08
CA PHE A 327 15.85 -41.51 38.21
C PHE A 327 16.29 -42.25 39.49
N ALA A 328 16.24 -41.60 40.66
CA ALA A 328 16.60 -42.23 41.94
C ALA A 328 15.39 -42.91 42.60
N GLN A 329 15.55 -44.13 43.10
CA GLN A 329 14.54 -44.76 43.95
C GLN A 329 15.21 -45.64 45.03
N VAL A 330 14.81 -45.43 46.29
CA VAL A 330 15.40 -46.08 47.47
C VAL A 330 14.60 -47.34 47.83
N ARG A 331 15.32 -48.43 48.14
CA ARG A 331 14.82 -49.63 48.82
C ARG A 331 15.97 -50.31 49.58
N PRO A 332 15.72 -50.79 50.81
CA PRO A 332 16.24 -52.06 51.31
C PRO A 332 15.10 -53.10 51.23
N ALA A 333 15.26 -54.20 50.50
CA ALA A 333 16.03 -55.40 50.87
C ALA A 333 15.26 -56.30 51.87
N ARG A 334 14.84 -57.47 51.38
CA ARG A 334 14.35 -58.62 52.14
C ARG A 334 15.15 -59.86 51.73
N PHE A 335 15.10 -60.89 52.59
CA PHE A 335 15.45 -62.30 52.34
C PHE A 335 16.95 -62.67 52.31
N PRO A 336 17.32 -63.95 52.51
CA PRO A 336 16.49 -65.14 52.82
C PRO A 336 16.93 -65.97 54.06
N GLN A 337 16.08 -66.92 54.47
CA GLN A 337 16.50 -68.15 55.19
C GLN A 337 17.20 -69.11 54.21
N ASP A 338 18.11 -70.00 54.64
CA ASP A 338 17.90 -71.45 54.45
C ASP A 338 18.90 -72.46 55.09
N VAL A 339 18.32 -73.63 55.46
CA VAL A 339 18.79 -75.04 55.67
C VAL A 339 19.99 -75.56 56.51
N MET A 340 19.71 -76.75 57.11
CA MET A 340 20.55 -77.96 57.40
C MET A 340 21.50 -77.99 58.64
N ALA A 341 21.72 -79.12 59.35
CA ALA A 341 21.05 -80.45 59.43
C ALA A 341 21.56 -81.33 60.63
N ALA A 342 20.86 -82.44 60.90
CA ALA A 342 21.29 -83.71 61.56
C ALA A 342 21.37 -83.79 63.12
N VAL A 343 20.54 -84.65 63.79
CA VAL A 343 20.84 -86.04 64.32
C VAL A 343 21.45 -86.03 65.76
N SER A 344 21.14 -86.88 66.78
CA SER A 344 20.14 -87.93 67.13
C SER A 344 20.46 -88.46 68.58
N PRO A 345 19.84 -89.52 69.18
CA PRO A 345 18.42 -89.91 69.34
C PRO A 345 18.00 -90.38 70.79
N ALA A 346 16.67 -90.61 71.01
CA ALA A 346 16.05 -91.69 71.84
C ALA A 346 16.15 -91.70 73.40
N PRO A 347 15.30 -92.49 74.15
CA PRO A 347 13.86 -92.79 73.96
C PRO A 347 12.97 -92.94 75.24
N SER A 348 11.64 -93.10 75.04
CA SER A 348 10.66 -93.92 75.83
C SER A 348 10.22 -93.50 77.26
N GLY A 349 8.97 -93.76 77.71
CA GLY A 349 7.77 -94.21 76.97
C GLY A 349 6.63 -94.81 77.85
N GLY A 350 5.37 -94.65 77.42
CA GLY A 350 4.16 -95.38 77.90
C GLY A 350 3.50 -94.86 79.20
N ARG A 351 2.19 -95.05 79.44
CA ARG A 351 1.10 -95.63 78.61
C ARG A 351 -0.29 -95.29 79.20
N SER A 352 -1.27 -94.97 78.33
CA SER A 352 -2.72 -95.24 78.41
C SER A 352 -3.53 -95.00 79.70
N GLU A 353 -4.56 -94.14 79.64
CA GLU A 353 -5.95 -94.42 80.10
C GLU A 353 -6.94 -93.31 79.64
N GLY A 354 -7.61 -93.53 78.49
CA GLY A 354 -8.13 -92.46 77.62
C GLY A 354 -9.23 -91.53 78.15
N ASP A 355 -10.32 -92.05 78.73
CA ASP A 355 -11.55 -91.23 78.87
C ASP A 355 -11.63 -90.39 80.16
N ALA A 356 -10.89 -90.77 81.21
CA ALA A 356 -10.66 -89.90 82.37
C ALA A 356 -9.46 -88.96 82.14
N ALA A 357 -8.54 -89.33 81.24
CA ALA A 357 -7.52 -88.42 80.74
C ALA A 357 -8.17 -87.32 79.90
N GLN A 358 -9.08 -87.62 78.97
CA GLN A 358 -9.68 -86.62 78.06
C GLN A 358 -10.24 -85.40 78.80
N ARG A 359 -11.09 -85.57 79.82
CA ARG A 359 -11.67 -84.42 80.56
C ARG A 359 -10.67 -83.68 81.44
N ARG A 360 -9.71 -84.38 82.04
CA ARG A 360 -8.61 -83.74 82.78
C ARG A 360 -7.66 -83.01 81.83
N GLN A 361 -7.50 -83.53 80.61
CA GLN A 361 -6.75 -82.90 79.54
C GLN A 361 -7.48 -81.65 79.07
N ASP A 362 -8.79 -81.69 78.83
CA ASP A 362 -9.60 -80.52 78.48
C ASP A 362 -9.53 -79.43 79.58
N GLU A 363 -9.64 -79.80 80.87
CA GLU A 363 -9.50 -78.86 82.00
C GLU A 363 -8.06 -78.31 82.12
N LEU A 364 -7.03 -79.15 81.95
CA LEU A 364 -5.63 -78.72 81.93
C LEU A 364 -5.30 -77.87 80.71
N ASP A 365 -5.90 -78.13 79.56
CA ASP A 365 -5.71 -77.39 78.31
C ASP A 365 -6.40 -76.03 78.40
N VAL A 366 -7.57 -75.92 79.05
CA VAL A 366 -8.21 -74.63 79.38
C VAL A 366 -7.37 -73.85 80.40
N LEU A 367 -6.85 -74.47 81.45
CA LEU A 367 -5.97 -73.80 82.41
C LEU A 367 -4.62 -73.41 81.79
N GLN A 368 -4.08 -74.22 80.87
CA GLN A 368 -2.90 -73.88 80.08
C GLN A 368 -3.18 -72.73 79.11
N GLN A 369 -4.34 -72.69 78.45
CA GLN A 369 -4.75 -71.55 77.62
C GLN A 369 -4.88 -70.28 78.47
N GLN A 370 -5.49 -70.33 79.65
CA GLN A 370 -5.59 -69.19 80.56
C GLN A 370 -4.20 -68.74 81.06
N LEU A 371 -3.29 -69.67 81.38
CA LEU A 371 -1.91 -69.33 81.75
C LEU A 371 -1.12 -68.76 80.57
N GLN A 372 -1.28 -69.28 79.36
CA GLN A 372 -0.66 -68.74 78.14
C GLN A 372 -1.21 -67.35 77.81
N GLU A 373 -2.51 -67.12 77.99
CA GLU A 373 -3.13 -65.81 77.80
C GLU A 373 -2.66 -64.80 78.86
N LEU A 374 -2.66 -65.17 80.15
CA LEU A 374 -2.15 -64.32 81.22
C LEU A 374 -0.65 -64.02 81.08
N ASN A 375 0.16 -65.02 80.68
CA ASN A 375 1.58 -64.79 80.41
C ASN A 375 1.78 -63.88 79.19
N GLY A 376 0.99 -64.07 78.13
CA GLY A 376 0.97 -63.17 76.97
C GLY A 376 0.52 -61.74 77.32
N GLN A 377 -0.42 -61.57 78.26
CA GLN A 377 -0.80 -60.26 78.80
C GLN A 377 0.32 -59.64 79.64
N ALA A 378 1.00 -60.43 80.48
CA ALA A 378 2.14 -59.99 81.28
C ALA A 378 3.34 -59.57 80.41
N GLU A 379 3.63 -60.32 79.34
CA GLU A 379 4.66 -59.98 78.35
C GLU A 379 4.33 -58.70 77.57
N ARG A 380 3.06 -58.50 77.18
CA ARG A 380 2.59 -57.24 76.58
C ARG A 380 2.76 -56.06 77.54
N LEU A 381 2.28 -56.18 78.77
CA LEU A 381 2.45 -55.14 79.80
C LEU A 381 3.93 -54.84 80.10
N ALA A 382 4.80 -55.86 80.10
CA ALA A 382 6.24 -55.67 80.26
C ALA A 382 6.88 -54.96 79.05
N ALA A 383 6.41 -55.23 77.82
CA ALA A 383 6.84 -54.51 76.62
C ALA A 383 6.35 -53.05 76.65
N ASP A 384 5.09 -52.81 77.02
CA ASP A 384 4.51 -51.48 77.16
C ASP A 384 5.22 -50.66 78.25
N MET A 385 5.54 -51.27 79.41
CA MET A 385 6.34 -50.62 80.46
C MET A 385 7.72 -50.21 79.96
N ARG A 386 8.40 -51.05 79.17
CA ARG A 386 9.71 -50.70 78.57
C ARG A 386 9.57 -49.55 77.57
N LEU A 387 8.55 -49.59 76.70
CA LEU A 387 8.25 -48.53 75.74
C LEU A 387 7.93 -47.20 76.45
N MET A 388 7.07 -47.21 77.46
CA MET A 388 6.74 -46.04 78.26
C MET A 388 7.94 -45.51 79.06
N THR A 389 8.87 -46.38 79.50
CA THR A 389 10.12 -45.96 80.13
C THR A 389 11.04 -45.23 79.14
N LEU A 390 11.19 -45.77 77.92
CA LEU A 390 11.98 -45.12 76.86
C LEU A 390 11.37 -43.78 76.43
N LEU A 391 10.04 -43.71 76.26
CA LEU A 391 9.34 -42.46 75.97
C LEU A 391 9.48 -41.44 77.11
N SER A 392 9.40 -41.88 78.37
CA SER A 392 9.62 -40.99 79.53
C SER A 392 11.04 -40.44 79.57
N LEU A 393 12.05 -41.24 79.21
CA LEU A 393 13.44 -40.78 79.11
C LEU A 393 13.63 -39.79 77.95
N GLN A 394 13.09 -40.10 76.77
CA GLN A 394 13.14 -39.18 75.62
C GLN A 394 12.51 -37.83 75.95
N VAL A 395 11.29 -37.81 76.51
CA VAL A 395 10.60 -36.57 76.90
C VAL A 395 11.39 -35.79 77.96
N LYS A 396 12.05 -36.47 78.92
CA LYS A 396 12.91 -35.81 79.92
C LYS A 396 14.16 -35.19 79.31
N ASP A 397 14.78 -35.84 78.32
CA ASP A 397 15.98 -35.29 77.68
C ASP A 397 15.63 -34.18 76.69
N GLU A 398 14.50 -34.27 75.99
CA GLU A 398 13.91 -33.16 75.23
C GLU A 398 13.55 -31.95 76.12
N LEU A 399 13.01 -32.18 77.32
CA LEU A 399 12.72 -31.12 78.29
C LEU A 399 14.01 -30.41 78.71
N LYS A 400 15.05 -31.16 79.14
CA LYS A 400 16.36 -30.60 79.50
C LYS A 400 17.03 -29.84 78.35
N GLN A 401 16.86 -30.30 77.10
CA GLN A 401 17.37 -29.57 75.93
C GLN A 401 16.64 -28.23 75.75
N ARG A 402 15.31 -28.21 75.89
CA ARG A 402 14.53 -26.96 75.84
C ARG A 402 14.83 -26.02 77.01
N GLU A 403 15.01 -26.53 78.22
CA GLU A 403 15.42 -25.74 79.39
C GLU A 403 16.78 -25.06 79.18
N ARG A 404 17.77 -25.79 78.64
CA ARG A 404 19.08 -25.21 78.27
C ARG A 404 18.96 -24.14 77.19
N GLY A 405 18.22 -24.42 76.11
CA GLY A 405 17.99 -23.46 75.03
C GLY A 405 17.28 -22.19 75.50
N ASN A 406 16.31 -22.31 76.42
CA ASN A 406 15.66 -21.16 77.03
C ASN A 406 16.62 -20.34 77.89
N ALA A 407 17.46 -20.99 78.72
CA ALA A 407 18.46 -20.29 79.53
C ALA A 407 19.49 -19.54 78.66
N GLU A 408 19.99 -20.16 77.59
CA GLU A 408 20.88 -19.52 76.61
C GLU A 408 20.22 -18.30 75.93
N GLU A 409 18.93 -18.38 75.63
CA GLU A 409 18.14 -17.27 75.07
C GLU A 409 17.87 -16.15 76.08
N GLU A 410 17.56 -16.48 77.34
CA GLU A 410 17.40 -15.53 78.44
C GLU A 410 18.70 -14.76 78.69
N ASP A 411 19.85 -15.45 78.77
CA ASP A 411 21.17 -14.84 78.87
C ASP A 411 21.45 -13.93 77.67
N ARG A 412 21.12 -14.37 76.45
CA ARG A 412 21.31 -13.57 75.22
C ARG A 412 20.43 -12.31 75.21
N ILE A 413 19.20 -12.40 75.68
CA ILE A 413 18.29 -11.25 75.86
C ILE A 413 18.83 -10.31 76.94
N HIS A 414 19.32 -10.86 78.06
CA HIS A 414 19.86 -10.09 79.17
C HIS A 414 21.14 -9.33 78.78
N VAL A 415 22.04 -9.95 78.01
CA VAL A 415 23.20 -9.28 77.40
C VAL A 415 22.74 -8.18 76.44
N LYS A 416 21.83 -8.46 75.50
CA LYS A 416 21.31 -7.45 74.58
C LYS A 416 20.68 -6.25 75.30
N LYS A 417 19.91 -6.50 76.37
CA LYS A 417 19.30 -5.45 77.18
C LYS A 417 20.36 -4.59 77.87
N LYS A 418 21.35 -5.21 78.54
CA LYS A 418 22.50 -4.49 79.11
C LYS A 418 23.26 -3.67 78.07
N THR A 419 23.45 -4.19 76.86
CA THR A 419 24.08 -3.43 75.76
C THR A 419 23.26 -2.20 75.35
N ILE A 420 21.92 -2.27 75.39
CA ILE A 420 21.05 -1.12 75.14
C ILE A 420 21.11 -0.13 76.31
N ASP A 421 21.04 -0.62 77.56
CA ASP A 421 21.12 0.20 78.78
C ASP A 421 22.49 0.90 78.93
N LEU A 422 23.53 0.41 78.24
CA LEU A 422 24.88 1.00 78.17
C LEU A 422 25.08 2.00 77.02
N LEU A 423 24.07 2.24 76.18
CA LEU A 423 24.12 3.31 75.17
C LEU A 423 23.86 4.66 75.87
N PRO A 424 24.81 5.61 75.85
CA PRO A 424 24.54 6.96 76.37
C PRO A 424 23.47 7.64 75.51
N ASP A 425 22.56 8.34 76.19
CA ASP A 425 21.51 9.20 75.61
C ASP A 425 20.64 8.50 74.55
N ALA A 426 20.28 7.22 74.77
CA ALA A 426 19.57 6.39 73.81
C ALA A 426 18.22 6.97 73.34
N ASP A 427 17.42 7.54 74.26
CA ASP A 427 16.11 8.13 73.93
C ASP A 427 16.25 9.43 73.10
N ASP A 428 17.20 10.29 73.46
CA ASP A 428 17.49 11.53 72.71
C ASP A 428 18.06 11.21 71.31
N ASN A 429 18.92 10.19 71.20
CA ASN A 429 19.41 9.69 69.92
C ASN A 429 18.27 9.13 69.05
N LEU A 430 17.29 8.45 69.65
CA LEU A 430 16.11 7.93 68.95
C LEU A 430 15.22 9.08 68.43
N LEU A 431 14.98 10.11 69.24
CA LEU A 431 14.26 11.33 68.83
C LEU A 431 14.99 12.07 67.70
N GLN A 432 16.32 12.19 67.77
CA GLN A 432 17.12 12.78 66.70
C GLN A 432 17.03 11.97 65.39
N LEU A 433 17.08 10.64 65.46
CA LEU A 433 16.90 9.78 64.29
C LEU A 433 15.48 9.89 63.69
N GLN A 434 14.44 9.98 64.53
CA GLN A 434 13.07 10.25 64.08
C GLN A 434 12.98 11.61 63.37
N ALA A 435 13.54 12.67 63.94
CA ALA A 435 13.57 14.00 63.32
C ALA A 435 14.33 14.01 61.98
N VAL A 436 15.44 13.27 61.86
CA VAL A 436 16.17 13.09 60.59
C VAL A 436 15.35 12.30 59.57
N MET A 437 14.63 11.27 60.00
CA MET A 437 13.71 10.51 59.14
C MET A 437 12.55 11.38 58.65
N GLU A 438 11.89 12.13 59.52
CA GLU A 438 10.83 13.08 59.15
C GLU A 438 11.33 14.15 58.18
N ALA A 439 12.50 14.76 58.47
CA ALA A 439 13.14 15.72 57.58
C ALA A 439 13.55 15.09 56.23
N SER A 440 13.89 13.79 56.18
CA SER A 440 14.10 13.09 54.90
C SER A 440 12.79 12.83 54.14
N SER A 441 11.72 12.46 54.85
CA SER A 441 10.39 12.23 54.28
C SER A 441 9.81 13.50 53.67
N GLN A 442 9.85 14.61 54.42
CA GLN A 442 9.44 15.93 53.94
C GLN A 442 10.25 16.40 52.73
N ARG A 443 11.57 16.15 52.70
CA ARG A 443 12.42 16.42 51.52
C ARG A 443 12.00 15.59 50.31
N LEU A 444 11.69 14.31 50.48
CA LEU A 444 11.21 13.43 49.40
C LEU A 444 9.85 13.91 48.85
N VAL A 445 8.90 14.28 49.72
CA VAL A 445 7.60 14.84 49.30
C VAL A 445 7.78 16.15 48.54
N HIS A 446 8.67 17.04 49.00
CA HIS A 446 8.96 18.29 48.31
C HIS A 446 9.59 18.04 46.93
N LEU A 447 10.54 17.11 46.84
CA LEU A 447 11.18 16.72 45.57
C LEU A 447 10.16 16.12 44.58
N ALA A 448 9.22 15.29 45.07
CA ALA A 448 8.14 14.73 44.27
C ALA A 448 7.18 15.82 43.74
N ALA A 449 6.85 16.83 44.56
CA ALA A 449 6.04 17.97 44.14
C ALA A 449 6.76 18.85 43.10
N GLN A 450 8.06 19.09 43.26
CA GLN A 450 8.88 19.77 42.25
C GLN A 450 8.94 18.97 40.93
N TRP A 451 9.15 17.65 41.02
CA TRP A 451 9.16 16.76 39.86
C TRP A 451 7.83 16.80 39.10
N GLU A 452 6.69 16.70 39.80
CA GLU A 452 5.39 16.68 39.13
C GLU A 452 5.08 18.02 38.45
N LYS A 453 5.49 19.15 39.05
CA LYS A 453 5.39 20.48 38.44
C LYS A 453 6.11 20.58 37.08
N HIS A 454 7.19 19.82 36.87
CA HIS A 454 7.87 19.73 35.57
C HIS A 454 7.32 18.61 34.68
N ARG A 455 6.96 17.46 35.25
CA ARG A 455 6.45 16.29 34.52
C ARG A 455 5.11 16.56 33.82
N THR A 456 4.17 17.24 34.47
CA THR A 456 2.84 17.51 33.90
C THR A 456 2.90 18.32 32.59
N PRO A 457 3.58 19.50 32.50
CA PRO A 457 3.67 20.23 31.23
C PRO A 457 4.45 19.46 30.16
N LEU A 458 5.48 18.68 30.53
CA LEU A 458 6.22 17.82 29.60
C LEU A 458 5.32 16.71 29.00
N ILE A 459 4.42 16.14 29.79
CA ILE A 459 3.44 15.15 29.31
C ILE A 459 2.41 15.81 28.37
N GLU A 460 1.92 17.00 28.70
CA GLU A 460 0.93 17.68 27.84
C GLU A 460 1.56 18.19 26.53
N GLU A 461 2.78 18.72 26.55
CA GLU A 461 3.58 19.02 25.36
C GLU A 461 3.76 17.76 24.49
N HIS A 462 4.15 16.63 25.08
CA HIS A 462 4.28 15.37 24.35
C HIS A 462 2.93 14.90 23.77
N ARG A 463 1.82 15.06 24.50
CA ARG A 463 0.47 14.74 24.03
C ARG A 463 0.09 15.59 22.82
N ARG A 464 0.29 16.91 22.92
CA ARG A 464 0.06 17.90 21.86
C ARG A 464 0.91 17.63 20.61
N LEU A 465 2.21 17.36 20.78
CA LEU A 465 3.11 17.05 19.67
C LEU A 465 2.71 15.73 18.97
N LYS A 466 2.26 14.72 19.73
CA LYS A 466 1.75 13.46 19.18
C LYS A 466 0.45 13.67 18.39
N GLU A 467 -0.43 14.54 18.85
CA GLU A 467 -1.67 14.90 18.14
C GLU A 467 -1.39 15.69 16.85
N ILE A 468 -0.48 16.68 16.90
CA ILE A 468 -0.03 17.44 15.71
C ILE A 468 0.62 16.50 14.68
N ARG A 469 1.48 15.56 15.11
CA ARG A 469 2.04 14.56 14.20
C ARG A 469 0.93 13.72 13.59
N SER A 470 -0.03 13.23 14.38
CA SER A 470 -1.12 12.40 13.88
C SER A 470 -2.01 13.13 12.86
N SER A 471 -2.21 14.46 13.01
CA SER A 471 -2.96 15.25 12.03
C SER A 471 -2.15 15.46 10.74
N GLN A 472 -0.84 15.70 10.83
CA GLN A 472 0.05 15.79 9.66
C GLN A 472 0.18 14.45 8.91
N ASP A 473 0.26 13.32 9.61
CA ASP A 473 0.25 11.98 9.03
C ASP A 473 -1.09 11.71 8.28
N LEU A 474 -2.22 12.19 8.82
CA LEU A 474 -3.53 12.11 8.16
C LEU A 474 -3.63 13.03 6.91
N GLU A 475 -3.17 14.28 7.01
CA GLU A 475 -3.17 15.23 5.89
C GLU A 475 -2.27 14.81 4.74
N SER A 476 -1.06 14.30 5.05
CA SER A 476 -0.14 13.80 4.04
C SER A 476 -0.72 12.58 3.32
N SER A 477 -1.38 11.67 4.05
CA SER A 477 -2.12 10.55 3.45
C SER A 477 -3.23 11.01 2.51
N ARG A 478 -4.03 12.02 2.90
CA ARG A 478 -5.04 12.64 2.02
C ARG A 478 -4.44 13.24 0.76
N LYS A 479 -3.40 14.08 0.89
CA LYS A 479 -2.66 14.68 -0.24
C LYS A 479 -2.09 13.61 -1.18
N LEU A 480 -1.56 12.49 -0.64
CA LEU A 480 -1.11 11.35 -1.45
C LEU A 480 -2.25 10.63 -2.18
N SER A 481 -3.46 10.54 -1.59
CA SER A 481 -4.64 9.99 -2.27
C SER A 481 -5.16 10.90 -3.40
N GLU A 482 -5.11 12.22 -3.19
CA GLU A 482 -5.46 13.23 -4.20
C GLU A 482 -4.48 13.20 -5.38
N ILE A 483 -3.16 13.14 -5.12
CA ILE A 483 -2.13 13.00 -6.15
C ILE A 483 -2.34 11.72 -6.99
N LYS A 484 -2.65 10.59 -6.35
CA LYS A 484 -2.99 9.34 -7.07
C LYS A 484 -4.23 9.52 -7.96
N SER A 485 -5.30 10.11 -7.44
CA SER A 485 -6.50 10.41 -8.22
C SER A 485 -6.23 11.33 -9.41
N LEU A 486 -5.37 12.35 -9.25
CA LEU A 486 -4.95 13.23 -10.33
C LEU A 486 -4.09 12.49 -11.36
N HIS A 487 -3.17 11.62 -10.95
CA HIS A 487 -2.38 10.79 -11.88
C HIS A 487 -3.26 9.84 -12.70
N ASP A 488 -4.26 9.19 -12.07
CA ASP A 488 -5.21 8.34 -12.80
C ASP A 488 -6.04 9.16 -13.80
N LYS A 489 -6.53 10.36 -13.41
CA LYS A 489 -7.25 11.28 -14.32
C LYS A 489 -6.37 11.76 -15.48
N ILE A 490 -5.11 12.11 -15.23
CA ILE A 490 -4.15 12.49 -16.27
C ILE A 490 -3.97 11.32 -17.24
N ARG A 491 -3.70 10.10 -16.74
CA ARG A 491 -3.54 8.91 -17.60
C ARG A 491 -4.77 8.66 -18.49
N VAL A 492 -5.98 8.74 -17.93
CA VAL A 492 -7.23 8.57 -18.69
C VAL A 492 -7.36 9.67 -19.75
N SER A 493 -7.11 10.94 -19.39
CA SER A 493 -7.16 12.06 -20.33
C SER A 493 -6.12 11.94 -21.44
N THR A 494 -4.89 11.49 -21.16
CA THR A 494 -3.85 11.25 -22.16
C THR A 494 -4.24 10.14 -23.13
N GLU A 495 -4.81 9.05 -22.61
CA GLU A 495 -5.29 7.92 -23.40
C GLU A 495 -6.49 8.30 -24.29
N GLU A 496 -7.41 9.11 -23.79
CA GLU A 496 -8.51 9.69 -24.58
C GLU A 496 -8.01 10.65 -25.66
N SER A 497 -7.06 11.52 -25.34
CA SER A 497 -6.44 12.44 -26.30
C SER A 497 -5.73 11.68 -27.41
N ARG A 498 -4.98 10.64 -27.07
CA ARG A 498 -4.32 9.75 -28.04
C ARG A 498 -5.33 9.08 -28.97
N LYS A 499 -6.39 8.49 -28.43
CA LYS A 499 -7.47 7.87 -29.24
C LYS A 499 -8.13 8.88 -30.18
N LYS A 500 -8.40 10.10 -29.69
CA LYS A 500 -8.95 11.19 -30.53
C LYS A 500 -7.98 11.59 -31.64
N GLU A 501 -6.68 11.66 -31.35
CA GLU A 501 -5.64 11.97 -32.33
C GLU A 501 -5.48 10.84 -33.38
N GLU A 502 -5.59 9.57 -32.97
CA GLU A 502 -5.60 8.41 -33.87
C GLU A 502 -6.85 8.45 -34.78
N THR A 503 -8.05 8.73 -34.25
CA THR A 503 -9.26 8.91 -35.08
C THR A 503 -9.18 10.15 -35.98
N TYR A 504 -8.52 11.22 -35.54
CA TYR A 504 -8.32 12.42 -36.37
C TYR A 504 -7.41 12.11 -37.55
N LYS A 505 -6.30 11.38 -37.34
CA LYS A 505 -5.41 10.92 -38.42
C LYS A 505 -6.14 10.02 -39.41
N GLN A 506 -7.00 9.11 -38.94
CA GLN A 506 -7.87 8.30 -39.81
C GLN A 506 -8.79 9.18 -40.66
N LEU A 507 -9.55 10.09 -40.04
CA LEU A 507 -10.48 10.99 -40.75
C LEU A 507 -9.78 11.94 -41.73
N VAL A 508 -8.56 12.40 -41.42
CA VAL A 508 -7.75 13.18 -42.38
C VAL A 508 -7.33 12.31 -43.57
N SER A 509 -6.86 11.08 -43.33
CA SER A 509 -6.51 10.16 -44.44
C SER A 509 -7.71 9.77 -45.31
N GLU A 510 -8.91 9.64 -44.71
CA GLU A 510 -10.15 9.43 -45.44
C GLU A 510 -10.51 10.67 -46.27
N LEU A 511 -10.39 11.88 -45.69
CA LEU A 511 -10.63 13.15 -46.38
C LEU A 511 -9.67 13.35 -47.58
N ASP A 512 -8.39 13.03 -47.41
CA ASP A 512 -7.39 13.11 -48.49
C ASP A 512 -7.61 12.05 -49.58
N SER A 513 -8.25 10.92 -49.24
CA SER A 513 -8.62 9.86 -50.20
C SER A 513 -9.91 10.14 -50.97
N LEU A 514 -10.74 11.08 -50.51
CA LEU A 514 -12.01 11.42 -51.14
C LEU A 514 -11.82 12.35 -52.35
N PRO A 515 -12.61 12.20 -53.42
CA PRO A 515 -12.55 13.10 -54.57
C PRO A 515 -12.82 14.55 -54.17
N GLN A 516 -11.89 15.46 -54.51
CA GLN A 516 -11.97 16.90 -54.18
C GLN A 516 -13.02 17.68 -55.00
N ASP A 517 -13.84 17.01 -55.80
CA ASP A 517 -14.83 17.61 -56.71
C ASP A 517 -15.98 18.32 -55.98
N ALA A 518 -16.26 17.93 -54.73
CA ALA A 518 -17.31 18.54 -53.91
C ALA A 518 -16.73 19.60 -52.96
N SER A 519 -16.86 20.87 -53.36
CA SER A 519 -16.36 21.99 -52.54
C SER A 519 -17.03 22.05 -51.16
N ARG A 520 -16.30 22.55 -50.15
CA ARG A 520 -16.85 22.81 -48.81
C ARG A 520 -18.12 23.66 -48.83
N SER A 521 -18.26 24.58 -49.80
CA SER A 521 -19.48 25.38 -49.96
C SER A 521 -20.67 24.54 -50.39
N ALA A 522 -20.50 23.54 -51.26
CA ALA A 522 -21.57 22.63 -51.69
C ALA A 522 -22.10 21.79 -50.51
N TYR A 523 -21.20 21.24 -49.67
CA TYR A 523 -21.61 20.56 -48.44
C TYR A 523 -22.29 21.52 -47.46
N THR A 524 -21.77 22.74 -47.29
CA THR A 524 -22.36 23.74 -46.37
C THR A 524 -23.75 24.18 -46.85
N GLN A 525 -23.94 24.40 -48.16
CA GLN A 525 -25.23 24.71 -48.78
C GLN A 525 -26.21 23.55 -48.57
N ARG A 526 -25.81 22.31 -48.88
CA ARG A 526 -26.65 21.12 -48.68
C ARG A 526 -27.04 20.90 -47.21
N ILE A 527 -26.13 21.17 -46.27
CA ILE A 527 -26.45 21.14 -44.83
C ILE A 527 -27.46 22.25 -44.47
N LEU A 528 -27.30 23.47 -44.98
CA LEU A 528 -28.24 24.57 -44.74
C LEU A 528 -29.62 24.31 -45.36
N GLU A 529 -29.68 23.68 -46.54
CA GLU A 529 -30.91 23.20 -47.17
C GLU A 529 -31.59 22.13 -46.32
N ILE A 530 -30.85 21.11 -45.85
CA ILE A 530 -31.36 20.08 -44.93
C ILE A 530 -31.88 20.72 -43.64
N VAL A 531 -31.15 21.66 -43.03
CA VAL A 531 -31.59 22.40 -41.84
C VAL A 531 -32.85 23.23 -42.13
N SER A 532 -32.96 23.86 -43.30
CA SER A 532 -34.17 24.58 -43.70
C SER A 532 -35.36 23.64 -43.90
N ASN A 533 -35.14 22.45 -44.45
CA ASN A 533 -36.19 21.44 -44.64
C ASN A 533 -36.63 20.85 -43.30
N ILE A 534 -35.71 20.58 -42.37
CA ILE A 534 -36.04 20.16 -41.00
C ILE A 534 -36.84 21.24 -40.26
N LYS A 535 -36.56 22.53 -40.48
CA LYS A 535 -37.37 23.63 -39.91
C LYS A 535 -38.80 23.61 -40.46
N LYS A 536 -38.97 23.54 -41.78
CA LYS A 536 -40.29 23.43 -42.44
C LYS A 536 -41.06 22.20 -41.94
N GLN A 537 -40.41 21.04 -41.88
CA GLN A 537 -41.00 19.81 -41.33
C GLN A 537 -41.45 19.99 -39.87
N LYS A 538 -40.67 20.67 -39.02
CA LYS A 538 -41.09 20.97 -37.64
C LYS A 538 -42.28 21.92 -37.58
N GLU A 539 -42.35 22.92 -38.45
CA GLU A 539 -43.50 23.83 -38.56
C GLU A 539 -44.76 23.06 -39.03
N GLU A 540 -44.63 22.20 -40.04
CA GLU A 540 -45.71 21.34 -40.53
C GLU A 540 -46.16 20.31 -39.48
N ILE A 541 -45.24 19.63 -38.78
CA ILE A 541 -45.56 18.74 -37.66
C ILE A 541 -46.28 19.52 -36.54
N THR A 542 -45.83 20.73 -36.21
CA THR A 542 -46.50 21.57 -35.20
C THR A 542 -47.91 21.94 -35.62
N LYS A 543 -48.13 22.24 -36.91
CA LYS A 543 -49.46 22.45 -37.47
C LYS A 543 -50.33 21.20 -37.37
N ILE A 544 -49.85 20.04 -37.83
CA ILE A 544 -50.56 18.75 -37.74
C ILE A 544 -50.91 18.42 -36.28
N LEU A 545 -50.01 18.65 -35.33
CA LEU A 545 -50.28 18.47 -33.89
C LEU A 545 -51.33 19.44 -33.34
N THR A 546 -51.47 20.62 -33.92
CA THR A 546 -52.51 21.60 -33.54
C THR A 546 -53.85 21.18 -34.12
N ASP A 547 -53.90 20.89 -35.43
CA ASP A 547 -55.08 20.38 -36.13
C ASP A 547 -55.59 19.08 -35.46
N THR A 548 -54.70 18.15 -35.08
CA THR A 548 -55.03 16.91 -34.35
C THR A 548 -55.64 17.20 -32.97
N LYS A 549 -55.11 18.18 -32.23
CA LYS A 549 -55.66 18.58 -30.92
C LYS A 549 -57.04 19.21 -31.06
N ASP A 550 -57.27 19.98 -32.11
CA ASP A 550 -58.56 20.62 -32.36
C ASP A 550 -59.61 19.60 -32.83
N LEU A 551 -59.24 18.67 -33.71
CA LEU A 551 -60.08 17.49 -34.03
C LEU A 551 -60.42 16.68 -32.77
N GLN A 552 -59.48 16.44 -31.85
CA GLN A 552 -59.78 15.73 -30.60
C GLN A 552 -60.75 16.52 -29.69
N LYS A 553 -60.66 17.86 -29.66
CA LYS A 553 -61.64 18.70 -28.94
C LYS A 553 -63.01 18.63 -29.59
N GLU A 554 -63.08 18.62 -30.92
CA GLU A 554 -64.34 18.49 -31.66
C GLU A 554 -64.99 17.14 -31.42
N ILE A 555 -64.24 16.04 -31.52
CA ILE A 555 -64.68 14.68 -31.16
C ILE A 555 -65.23 14.67 -29.73
N ASN A 556 -64.43 15.09 -28.74
CA ASN A 556 -64.86 15.10 -27.34
C ASN A 556 -66.10 15.99 -27.10
N SER A 557 -66.22 17.11 -27.82
CA SER A 557 -67.38 18.01 -27.77
C SER A 557 -68.63 17.39 -28.40
N LEU A 558 -68.48 16.62 -29.48
CA LEU A 558 -69.57 15.92 -30.16
C LEU A 558 -70.02 14.69 -29.35
N THR A 559 -69.11 13.84 -28.88
CA THR A 559 -69.43 12.72 -27.96
C THR A 559 -70.13 13.24 -26.71
N GLY A 560 -69.55 14.24 -26.04
CA GLY A 560 -70.17 14.82 -24.86
C GLY A 560 -71.49 15.56 -25.14
N LYS A 561 -71.78 15.99 -26.39
CA LYS A 561 -73.11 16.48 -26.78
C LYS A 561 -74.08 15.32 -26.97
N LEU A 562 -73.67 14.27 -27.68
CA LEU A 562 -74.43 13.05 -27.93
C LEU A 562 -74.93 12.45 -26.62
N ASP A 563 -74.04 12.19 -25.66
CA ASP A 563 -74.35 11.62 -24.34
C ASP A 563 -75.42 12.45 -23.60
N ARG A 564 -75.25 13.78 -23.55
CA ARG A 564 -76.19 14.68 -22.89
C ARG A 564 -77.54 14.73 -23.60
N THR A 565 -77.56 14.74 -24.93
CA THR A 565 -78.82 14.70 -25.70
C THR A 565 -79.54 13.37 -25.55
N PHE A 566 -78.79 12.25 -25.53
CA PHE A 566 -79.35 10.93 -25.32
C PHE A 566 -79.93 10.81 -23.92
N ALA A 567 -79.20 11.16 -22.86
CA ALA A 567 -79.69 11.10 -21.48
C ALA A 567 -81.00 11.88 -21.28
N VAL A 568 -81.13 13.08 -21.85
CA VAL A 568 -82.37 13.88 -21.77
C VAL A 568 -83.51 13.23 -22.56
N THR A 569 -83.21 12.66 -23.74
CA THR A 569 -84.23 12.01 -24.57
C THR A 569 -84.70 10.70 -23.95
N ASP A 570 -83.77 9.90 -23.42
CA ASP A 570 -84.03 8.66 -22.68
C ASP A 570 -84.91 8.93 -21.46
N GLU A 571 -84.56 9.91 -20.61
CA GLU A 571 -85.38 10.28 -19.45
C GLU A 571 -86.81 10.72 -19.83
N LEU A 572 -86.97 11.54 -20.87
CA LEU A 572 -88.27 12.04 -21.29
C LEU A 572 -89.13 10.92 -21.89
N VAL A 573 -88.58 10.15 -22.82
CA VAL A 573 -89.29 9.03 -23.46
C VAL A 573 -89.59 7.93 -22.44
N PHE A 574 -88.73 7.67 -21.45
CA PHE A 574 -88.99 6.75 -20.34
C PHE A 574 -90.14 7.20 -19.43
N LYS A 575 -90.23 8.51 -19.14
CA LYS A 575 -91.32 9.08 -18.31
C LYS A 575 -92.69 8.90 -18.98
N ASP A 576 -92.77 9.03 -20.30
CA ASP A 576 -94.02 8.87 -21.05
C ASP A 576 -94.31 7.41 -21.43
N ALA A 577 -93.29 6.56 -21.63
CA ALA A 577 -93.41 5.11 -21.80
C ALA A 577 -93.99 4.36 -20.57
N LYS A 578 -94.11 5.04 -19.42
CA LYS A 578 -94.85 4.54 -18.26
C LYS A 578 -96.36 4.70 -18.38
N LYS A 579 -96.84 5.64 -19.22
CA LYS A 579 -98.25 5.97 -19.40
C LYS A 579 -98.84 5.26 -20.62
N ASP A 580 -98.13 5.29 -21.75
CA ASP A 580 -98.63 4.81 -23.05
C ASP A 580 -97.82 3.64 -23.62
N GLU A 581 -98.51 2.57 -24.03
CA GLU A 581 -97.89 1.37 -24.60
C GLU A 581 -97.29 1.61 -26.00
N SER A 582 -97.80 2.59 -26.75
CA SER A 582 -97.20 3.06 -28.01
C SER A 582 -95.83 3.71 -27.76
N VAL A 583 -95.73 4.57 -26.75
CA VAL A 583 -94.47 5.23 -26.36
C VAL A 583 -93.49 4.23 -25.77
N ARG A 584 -93.97 3.17 -25.10
CA ARG A 584 -93.13 2.03 -24.66
C ARG A 584 -92.45 1.29 -25.81
N LYS A 585 -93.12 1.15 -26.96
CA LYS A 585 -92.48 0.60 -28.18
C LYS A 585 -91.43 1.58 -28.73
N SER A 586 -91.73 2.88 -28.75
CA SER A 586 -90.78 3.92 -29.17
C SER A 586 -89.53 3.98 -28.28
N TYR A 587 -89.67 3.81 -26.96
CA TYR A 587 -88.55 3.69 -26.02
C TYR A 587 -87.62 2.52 -26.36
N LYS A 588 -88.19 1.34 -26.65
CA LYS A 588 -87.40 0.18 -27.07
C LYS A 588 -86.63 0.43 -28.38
N TYR A 589 -87.25 1.13 -29.35
CA TYR A 589 -86.56 1.52 -30.57
C TYR A 589 -85.48 2.58 -30.34
N LEU A 590 -85.67 3.52 -29.41
CA LEU A 590 -84.65 4.51 -29.04
C LEU A 590 -83.43 3.84 -28.40
N ALA A 591 -83.64 2.94 -27.44
CA ALA A 591 -82.57 2.20 -26.79
C ALA A 591 -81.79 1.32 -27.80
N ALA A 592 -82.51 0.57 -28.65
CA ALA A 592 -81.90 -0.25 -29.70
C ALA A 592 -81.16 0.59 -30.75
N LEU A 593 -81.64 1.78 -31.10
CA LEU A 593 -80.95 2.70 -32.00
C LEU A 593 -79.62 3.17 -31.39
N HIS A 594 -79.61 3.56 -30.12
CA HIS A 594 -78.39 3.99 -29.43
C HIS A 594 -77.39 2.84 -29.27
N GLU A 595 -77.86 1.64 -28.94
CA GLU A 595 -77.02 0.44 -28.88
C GLU A 595 -76.39 0.12 -30.26
N ASN A 596 -77.17 0.12 -31.34
CA ASN A 596 -76.67 -0.08 -32.70
C ASN A 596 -75.69 1.02 -33.13
N CYS A 597 -75.93 2.28 -32.77
CA CYS A 597 -75.03 3.40 -33.05
C CYS A 597 -73.70 3.25 -32.28
N ASN A 598 -73.72 2.80 -31.03
CA ASN A 598 -72.50 2.55 -30.26
C ASN A 598 -71.72 1.35 -30.81
N GLN A 599 -72.38 0.28 -31.24
CA GLN A 599 -71.74 -0.83 -31.95
C GLN A 599 -71.11 -0.35 -33.28
N LEU A 600 -71.76 0.58 -34.01
CA LEU A 600 -71.20 1.17 -35.22
C LEU A 600 -69.96 2.04 -34.92
N ILE A 601 -69.97 2.84 -33.85
CA ILE A 601 -68.81 3.61 -33.43
C ILE A 601 -67.64 2.67 -33.07
N GLN A 602 -67.89 1.64 -32.26
CA GLN A 602 -66.86 0.67 -31.87
C GLN A 602 -66.26 -0.05 -33.09
N THR A 603 -67.10 -0.51 -34.04
CA THR A 603 -66.58 -1.19 -35.24
C THR A 603 -65.78 -0.28 -36.17
N ILE A 604 -66.06 1.03 -36.20
CA ILE A 604 -65.23 2.03 -36.91
C ILE A 604 -63.89 2.22 -36.18
N GLU A 605 -63.89 2.33 -34.85
CA GLU A 605 -62.67 2.44 -34.04
C GLU A 605 -61.78 1.19 -34.17
N ASP A 606 -62.36 -0.01 -34.09
CA ASP A 606 -61.68 -1.30 -34.27
C ASP A 606 -61.16 -1.48 -35.71
N THR A 607 -61.90 -1.01 -36.72
CA THR A 607 -61.38 -0.95 -38.11
C THR A 607 -60.17 -0.02 -38.18
N GLY A 608 -60.22 1.10 -37.45
CA GLY A 608 -59.14 2.08 -37.36
C GLY A 608 -57.91 1.60 -36.59
N THR A 609 -58.01 0.64 -35.66
CA THR A 609 -56.85 -0.03 -35.03
C THR A 609 -56.25 -1.06 -35.98
N ILE A 610 -57.08 -1.94 -36.56
CA ILE A 610 -56.63 -2.98 -37.49
C ILE A 610 -55.91 -2.37 -38.71
N LEU A 611 -56.41 -1.26 -39.28
CA LEU A 611 -55.73 -0.58 -40.40
C LEU A 611 -54.35 0.02 -40.02
N ARG A 612 -54.12 0.37 -38.75
CA ARG A 612 -52.79 0.77 -38.27
C ARG A 612 -51.87 -0.43 -38.09
N GLU A 613 -52.37 -1.49 -37.46
CA GLU A 613 -51.61 -2.75 -37.29
C GLU A 613 -51.19 -3.37 -38.63
N ILE A 614 -52.07 -3.36 -39.64
CA ILE A 614 -51.74 -3.78 -41.01
C ILE A 614 -50.57 -2.96 -41.56
N ARG A 615 -50.63 -1.62 -41.43
CA ARG A 615 -49.59 -0.72 -41.93
C ARG A 615 -48.25 -0.90 -41.20
N ASP A 616 -48.28 -1.08 -39.89
CA ASP A 616 -47.08 -1.32 -39.07
C ASP A 616 -46.43 -2.66 -39.44
N LEU A 617 -47.23 -3.68 -39.79
CA LEU A 617 -46.75 -4.97 -40.30
C LEU A 617 -46.22 -4.87 -41.74
N GLU A 618 -46.85 -4.06 -42.61
CA GLU A 618 -46.35 -3.77 -43.95
C GLU A 618 -44.98 -3.08 -43.89
N GLU A 619 -44.78 -2.08 -43.02
CA GLU A 619 -43.49 -1.42 -42.81
C GLU A 619 -42.43 -2.39 -42.26
N GLN A 620 -42.79 -3.29 -41.33
CA GLN A 620 -41.89 -4.36 -40.88
C GLN A 620 -41.48 -5.31 -42.01
N ILE A 621 -42.41 -5.69 -42.90
CA ILE A 621 -42.13 -6.52 -44.07
C ILE A 621 -41.19 -5.78 -45.05
N GLU A 622 -41.40 -4.48 -45.29
CA GLU A 622 -40.49 -3.68 -46.13
C GLU A 622 -39.09 -3.57 -45.55
N THR A 623 -38.95 -3.33 -44.23
CA THR A 623 -37.64 -3.25 -43.58
C THR A 623 -36.87 -4.58 -43.63
N GLU A 624 -37.51 -5.72 -43.35
CA GLU A 624 -36.87 -7.04 -43.46
C GLU A 624 -36.51 -7.42 -44.90
N ASN A 625 -37.34 -7.06 -45.88
CA ASN A 625 -36.99 -7.21 -47.29
C ASN A 625 -35.77 -6.35 -47.67
N SER A 626 -35.66 -5.13 -47.11
CA SER A 626 -34.53 -4.22 -47.37
C SER A 626 -33.21 -4.73 -46.79
N ASN A 627 -33.24 -5.50 -45.70
CA ASN A 627 -32.07 -6.02 -44.99
C ASN A 627 -31.26 -7.07 -45.77
N LYS A 628 -31.74 -7.52 -46.94
CA LYS A 628 -31.10 -8.55 -47.80
C LYS A 628 -30.80 -9.86 -47.06
N THR A 629 -31.54 -10.15 -45.99
CA THR A 629 -31.31 -11.27 -45.06
C THR A 629 -31.28 -12.61 -45.79
N MET A 630 -32.16 -12.79 -46.79
CA MET A 630 -32.19 -13.97 -47.65
C MET A 630 -30.92 -14.13 -48.50
N ALA A 631 -30.49 -13.08 -49.22
CA ALA A 631 -29.27 -13.12 -50.04
C ALA A 631 -27.99 -13.33 -49.20
N ASN A 632 -27.96 -12.80 -47.97
CA ASN A 632 -26.87 -13.03 -47.02
C ASN A 632 -26.84 -14.51 -46.56
N LEU A 633 -28.00 -15.11 -46.29
CA LEU A 633 -28.11 -16.53 -45.93
C LEU A 633 -27.76 -17.46 -47.10
N GLU A 634 -28.18 -17.12 -48.33
CA GLU A 634 -27.79 -17.85 -49.55
C GLU A 634 -26.27 -17.85 -49.72
N ARG A 635 -25.62 -16.69 -49.57
CA ARG A 635 -24.16 -16.58 -49.63
C ARG A 635 -23.45 -17.42 -48.56
N ILE A 636 -23.92 -17.37 -47.31
CA ILE A 636 -23.38 -18.21 -46.22
C ILE A 636 -23.55 -19.71 -46.52
N LEU A 637 -24.66 -20.11 -47.15
CA LEU A 637 -24.89 -21.49 -47.59
C LEU A 637 -23.98 -21.90 -48.75
N GLU A 638 -23.62 -20.99 -49.65
CA GLU A 638 -22.62 -21.23 -50.71
C GLU A 638 -21.20 -21.36 -50.13
N ASP A 639 -20.79 -20.44 -49.26
CA ASP A 639 -19.49 -20.49 -48.58
C ASP A 639 -19.35 -21.79 -47.75
N TYR A 640 -20.41 -22.20 -47.03
CA TYR A 640 -20.43 -23.47 -46.30
C TYR A 640 -20.32 -24.70 -47.23
N LYS A 641 -20.98 -24.70 -48.40
CA LYS A 641 -20.83 -25.77 -49.39
C LYS A 641 -19.40 -25.84 -49.93
N ALA A 642 -18.77 -24.69 -50.21
CA ALA A 642 -17.39 -24.61 -50.68
C ALA A 642 -16.41 -25.18 -49.64
N ILE A 643 -16.49 -24.73 -48.38
CA ILE A 643 -15.68 -25.25 -47.26
C ILE A 643 -15.87 -26.77 -47.10
N ARG A 644 -17.10 -27.28 -47.26
CA ARG A 644 -17.37 -28.72 -47.17
C ARG A 644 -16.76 -29.51 -48.33
N GLN A 645 -16.74 -28.96 -49.54
CA GLN A 645 -16.07 -29.56 -50.70
C GLN A 645 -14.54 -29.56 -50.54
N GLU A 646 -13.97 -28.44 -50.08
CA GLU A 646 -12.53 -28.34 -49.81
C GLU A 646 -12.09 -29.32 -48.72
N ASN A 647 -12.81 -29.39 -47.59
CA ASN A 647 -12.55 -30.36 -46.54
C ASN A 647 -12.67 -31.81 -47.03
N ALA A 648 -13.62 -32.12 -47.92
CA ALA A 648 -13.72 -33.45 -48.53
C ALA A 648 -12.54 -33.77 -49.45
N ALA A 649 -12.04 -32.79 -50.22
CA ALA A 649 -10.87 -32.94 -51.07
C ALA A 649 -9.56 -33.08 -50.25
N LEU A 650 -9.43 -32.34 -49.15
CA LEU A 650 -8.32 -32.49 -48.21
C LEU A 650 -8.36 -33.88 -47.53
N ALA A 651 -9.52 -34.33 -47.09
CA ALA A 651 -9.72 -35.66 -46.51
C ALA A 651 -9.59 -36.82 -47.54
N ALA A 652 -9.62 -36.53 -48.84
CA ALA A 652 -9.24 -37.48 -49.88
C ALA A 652 -7.70 -37.54 -50.03
N LYS A 653 -7.03 -36.39 -50.16
CA LYS A 653 -5.57 -36.30 -50.24
C LYS A 653 -4.85 -36.93 -49.03
N VAL A 654 -5.39 -36.76 -47.82
CA VAL A 654 -4.87 -37.38 -46.58
C VAL A 654 -5.09 -38.91 -46.51
N ARG A 655 -5.86 -39.50 -47.43
CA ARG A 655 -6.01 -40.96 -47.58
C ARG A 655 -5.21 -41.55 -48.75
N GLU A 656 -4.64 -40.71 -49.62
CA GLU A 656 -3.85 -41.14 -50.78
C GLU A 656 -2.33 -40.99 -50.56
N GLY A 657 -1.91 -40.36 -49.47
CA GLY A 657 -0.54 -40.32 -48.95
C GLY A 657 -0.41 -41.02 -47.61
#